data_AF-A0A068V4F8-F1
#
_entry.id   AF-A0A068V4F8-F1
#
_cell.length_a   1.000
_cell.length_b   1.000
_cell.length_c   1.000
_cell.angle_alpha   90.00
_cell.angle_beta   90.00
_cell.angle_gamma   90.00
#
_symmetry.space_group_name_H-M   'P 1'
#
loop_
_entity.id
_entity.type
_entity.pdbx_description
1 polymer ?
#
loop_
_entity_poly.entity_id
_entity_poly.type
_entity_poly.pdbx_seq_one_letter_code
_entity_poly.pdbx_strand_id
1 'polypeptide(L)'
;MAEAALSCVSVILNKILPLAAAEINRAWGVEKDLQKLADNVRTMEALIFDAECKQSTSKAAQLWLKWLQSTARDAEIVLDDFGYEVLRQKVKNRKRDKVLNLLYSSNPFFFRLGMADKIKKVMASLEEAYKKANQIGLHPAQLPMASADHKVDQQRWTAPFVDESETVGREAEVSKVVSMLISSDCKKDLPVISIVGMGGQGKTTLAQLVLKNESVTKHFDKIIWVCVSDDFRVERLLNHMLQSLGDHSLGEKNAETTTKEALVRRLQENLKGKSYLLVLDDIWNDDPLKWNDMRICLLAIGGAPGSKILATTRSDEVASAMQTSALHHLDILSDDHSWMLFEKLAFADGGAKTQDLVDIGTRILKKCGGVPLAIKVIGGLLYSKKDASEWSKLEKSEIWNESTDIAKRVMSVLKLSYENLPSWSVKQCFASCSIFPKDALMEKESLIQIWMTQGLINDAKGGGHLQMEDIGSEYLNILLRSSLLQAGYKNSIYGIWSCRMHDLVHDLSLQVSNNCFLNTEGGMEVRHENEVMRLTIIGSQGKVLKKIEGIPPNLQTLYYRGGDGIMLEDILERSRYLCVLIVDCWDMTHLPNAVGDMKHLRHLDIHETKITALPDSITKLYNLMTLKVYYLEEIPKKFSNLINLRHFEVSLDGSRCLFPGIGQLANLRTLPHFRVSQEKGCQLEELEHLRNLRGKLKIFGLENVSSFESAAKAKLSEKSSIQGLRLSWDDTNEDCDDNNINSVMEGLQPHPDLKSLAIWGFKGSRFPSWMVAKDGLMVLLRNLVRLRLEKLGKCEQVPPLGDLPCLESLWMVSLPNVKRIGAEFYGLDINARSSAFTLFSKLKCFELRDMGSLEEWSDAMVPSDSSSSIKVFPNLRDLRIAGLPKLAVLPDMENLTSLAELSIRECGSLACIRNLNSLTSLEFLYLNDCSALLDASLDMKNPQSLRELIISGCDKLNPSLNQIQHLSTLTSLEIGEFEGLEVLPEWMGSLRNLQELWIVDCSNLRQLPSAEATRHLTNLNQLVINSCPVLAERCTKGSGVEWPKIAHIPYVFID
;
A
#
# COMPACT_ATOMS: atom_id res chain seq x y z
N MET A 1 15.43 30.86 4.68
CA MET A 1 14.46 31.93 4.31
C MET A 1 14.61 32.30 2.84
N ALA A 2 15.85 32.43 2.33
CA ALA A 2 16.11 32.66 0.91
C ALA A 2 15.51 31.58 0.00
N GLU A 3 15.76 30.30 0.31
CA GLU A 3 15.20 29.17 -0.44
C GLU A 3 13.64 29.18 -0.47
N ALA A 4 13.00 29.53 0.64
CA ALA A 4 11.54 29.62 0.73
C ALA A 4 10.96 30.80 -0.07
N ALA A 5 11.68 31.91 -0.20
CA ALA A 5 11.31 33.02 -1.08
C ALA A 5 11.51 32.63 -2.57
N LEU A 6 12.60 31.93 -2.89
CA LEU A 6 12.88 31.42 -4.24
C LEU A 6 11.77 30.47 -4.72
N SER A 7 11.28 29.61 -3.82
CA SER A 7 10.13 28.74 -4.08
C SER A 7 8.89 29.53 -4.50
N CYS A 8 8.43 30.49 -3.69
CA CYS A 8 7.24 31.26 -4.01
C CYS A 8 7.39 31.99 -5.36
N VAL A 9 8.58 32.56 -5.62
CA VAL A 9 8.93 33.23 -6.89
C VAL A 9 8.87 32.25 -8.08
N SER A 10 9.43 31.04 -7.94
CA SER A 10 9.41 30.01 -8.99
C SER A 10 7.98 29.51 -9.29
N VAL A 11 7.15 29.32 -8.26
CA VAL A 11 5.73 28.91 -8.39
C VAL A 11 4.95 29.99 -9.15
N ILE A 12 5.17 31.26 -8.81
CA ILE A 12 4.56 32.39 -9.51
C ILE A 12 4.96 32.39 -11.00
N LEU A 13 6.25 32.25 -11.32
CA LEU A 13 6.72 32.23 -12.71
C LEU A 13 6.07 31.10 -13.52
N ASN A 14 5.95 29.92 -12.92
CA ASN A 14 5.31 28.77 -13.55
C ASN A 14 3.79 28.98 -13.76
N LYS A 15 3.12 29.77 -12.91
CA LYS A 15 1.70 30.12 -13.06
C LYS A 15 1.45 31.23 -14.08
N ILE A 16 2.34 32.22 -14.18
CA ILE A 16 2.14 33.38 -15.07
C ILE A 16 2.15 32.99 -16.54
N LEU A 17 3.07 32.11 -16.97
CA LEU A 17 3.22 31.73 -18.38
C LEU A 17 1.95 31.10 -18.99
N PRO A 18 1.32 30.07 -18.38
CA PRO A 18 0.05 29.53 -18.85
C PRO A 18 -1.09 30.55 -18.85
N LEU A 19 -1.12 31.43 -17.84
CA LEU A 19 -2.16 32.44 -17.70
C LEU A 19 -2.05 33.52 -18.79
N ALA A 20 -0.83 33.96 -19.11
CA ALA A 20 -0.56 34.88 -20.21
C ALA A 20 -0.94 34.25 -21.58
N ALA A 21 -0.64 32.97 -21.79
CA ALA A 21 -1.07 32.26 -22.99
C ALA A 21 -2.59 32.09 -23.09
N ALA A 22 -3.28 31.86 -21.96
CA ALA A 22 -4.74 31.79 -21.91
C ALA A 22 -5.41 33.14 -22.20
N GLU A 23 -4.76 34.24 -21.81
CA GLU A 23 -5.18 35.61 -22.07
C GLU A 23 -5.13 35.98 -23.56
N ILE A 24 -4.06 35.63 -24.27
CA ILE A 24 -3.92 35.84 -25.72
C ILE A 24 -5.12 35.25 -26.47
N ASN A 25 -5.62 34.10 -26.01
CA ASN A 25 -6.76 33.41 -26.62
C ASN A 25 -8.13 34.00 -26.25
N ARG A 26 -8.24 34.86 -25.22
CA ARG A 26 -9.52 35.36 -24.69
C ARG A 26 -9.64 36.88 -24.58
N ALA A 27 -8.56 37.61 -24.87
CA ALA A 27 -8.49 39.07 -24.90
C ALA A 27 -9.07 39.75 -23.64
N TRP A 28 -8.60 39.40 -22.43
CA TRP A 28 -9.03 40.14 -21.24
C TRP A 28 -8.21 41.41 -20.98
N GLY A 29 -7.09 41.59 -21.69
CA GLY A 29 -6.35 42.86 -21.74
C GLY A 29 -5.39 43.07 -20.57
N VAL A 30 -5.06 42.01 -19.81
CA VAL A 30 -4.08 42.04 -18.70
C VAL A 30 -2.74 41.37 -19.07
N GLU A 31 -2.56 40.94 -20.32
CA GLU A 31 -1.35 40.26 -20.81
C GLU A 31 -0.07 41.08 -20.57
N LYS A 32 -0.10 42.39 -20.87
CA LYS A 32 1.04 43.28 -20.63
C LYS A 32 1.40 43.39 -19.15
N ASP A 33 0.40 43.43 -18.28
CA ASP A 33 0.59 43.48 -16.83
C ASP A 33 1.16 42.15 -16.31
N LEU A 34 0.68 41.01 -16.81
CA LEU A 34 1.23 39.68 -16.49
C LEU A 34 2.66 39.49 -16.98
N GLN A 35 2.98 39.96 -18.19
CA GLN A 35 4.33 39.89 -18.73
C GLN A 35 5.30 40.75 -17.92
N LYS A 36 4.90 41.97 -17.57
CA LYS A 36 5.68 42.85 -16.70
C LYS A 36 5.87 42.26 -15.30
N LEU A 37 4.85 41.60 -14.75
CA LEU A 37 4.96 40.87 -13.50
C LEU A 37 5.99 39.73 -13.60
N ALA A 38 5.98 38.95 -14.68
CA ALA A 38 6.97 37.88 -14.91
C ALA A 38 8.41 38.41 -14.94
N ASP A 39 8.64 39.53 -15.63
CA ASP A 39 9.98 40.14 -15.72
C ASP A 39 10.46 40.68 -14.37
N ASN A 40 9.57 41.30 -13.58
CA ASN A 40 9.88 41.72 -12.21
C ASN A 40 10.22 40.53 -11.31
N VAL A 41 9.46 39.44 -11.39
CA VAL A 41 9.69 38.22 -10.58
C VAL A 41 11.01 37.53 -10.96
N ARG A 42 11.36 37.48 -12.25
CA ARG A 42 12.70 36.99 -12.70
C ARG A 42 13.84 37.85 -12.14
N THR A 43 13.64 39.16 -12.10
CA THR A 43 14.65 40.09 -11.54
C THR A 43 14.83 39.85 -10.03
N MET A 44 13.76 39.52 -9.31
CA MET A 44 13.83 39.15 -7.89
C MET A 44 14.57 37.83 -7.66
N GLU A 45 14.39 36.84 -8.54
CA GLU A 45 15.09 35.56 -8.46
C GLU A 45 16.62 35.76 -8.44
N ALA A 46 17.14 36.64 -9.29
CA ALA A 46 18.56 37.01 -9.34
C ALA A 46 19.07 37.71 -8.06
N LEU A 47 18.19 38.39 -7.32
CA LEU A 47 18.53 39.07 -6.06
C LEU A 47 18.47 38.14 -4.84
N ILE A 48 17.64 37.09 -4.89
CA ILE A 48 17.53 36.12 -3.78
C ILE A 48 18.84 35.37 -3.57
N PHE A 49 19.58 35.07 -4.65
CA PHE A 49 20.88 34.38 -4.56
C PHE A 49 21.93 35.18 -3.78
N ASP A 50 22.03 36.49 -4.02
CA ASP A 50 22.94 37.37 -3.25
C ASP A 50 22.44 37.55 -1.80
N ALA A 51 21.11 37.56 -1.60
CA ALA A 51 20.51 37.63 -0.26
C ALA A 51 20.75 36.35 0.56
N GLU A 52 20.83 35.19 -0.09
CA GLU A 52 21.14 33.89 0.54
C GLU A 52 22.54 33.87 1.15
N CYS A 53 23.55 34.30 0.39
CA CYS A 53 24.94 34.42 0.84
C CYS A 53 25.09 35.37 2.04
N LYS A 54 24.24 36.41 2.13
CA LYS A 54 24.26 37.43 3.19
C LYS A 54 23.29 37.16 4.33
N GLN A 55 22.48 36.10 4.27
CA GLN A 55 21.40 35.83 5.23
C GLN A 55 21.94 35.48 6.63
N SER A 56 23.09 34.81 6.73
CA SER A 56 23.71 34.42 8.01
C SER A 56 24.33 35.61 8.76
N THR A 57 24.65 36.70 8.07
CA THR A 57 25.40 37.84 8.60
C THR A 57 24.57 39.15 8.67
N SER A 58 23.47 39.28 7.91
CA SER A 58 22.65 40.50 7.84
C SER A 58 21.20 40.27 8.25
N LYS A 59 20.79 40.90 9.36
CA LYS A 59 19.38 40.93 9.81
C LYS A 59 18.47 41.67 8.82
N ALA A 60 19.00 42.65 8.08
CA ALA A 60 18.24 43.37 7.05
C ALA A 60 17.91 42.47 5.85
N ALA A 61 18.85 41.61 5.43
CA ALA A 61 18.61 40.62 4.38
C ALA A 61 17.55 39.58 4.80
N GLN A 62 17.57 39.15 6.07
CA GLN A 62 16.55 38.25 6.62
C GLN A 62 15.14 38.87 6.60
N LEU A 63 15.00 40.14 7.02
CA LEU A 63 13.73 40.86 7.01
C LEU A 63 13.22 41.10 5.57
N TRP A 64 14.12 41.42 4.64
CA TRP A 64 13.77 41.56 3.22
C TRP A 64 13.25 40.25 2.63
N LEU A 65 13.92 39.12 2.92
CA LEU A 65 13.48 37.79 2.48
C LEU A 65 12.11 37.41 3.04
N LYS A 66 11.84 37.67 4.33
CA LYS A 66 10.51 37.48 4.92
C LYS A 66 9.44 38.30 4.21
N TRP A 67 9.73 39.57 3.94
CA TRP A 67 8.76 40.44 3.27
C TRP A 67 8.53 40.04 1.80
N LEU A 68 9.58 39.67 1.06
CA LEU A 68 9.46 39.15 -0.30
C LEU A 68 8.63 37.86 -0.32
N GLN A 69 8.84 36.97 0.64
CA GLN A 69 8.04 35.76 0.78
C GLN A 69 6.55 36.07 1.01
N SER A 70 6.23 37.03 1.87
CA SER A 70 4.84 37.49 2.06
C SER A 70 4.25 38.07 0.77
N THR A 71 4.99 38.91 0.06
CA THR A 71 4.54 39.55 -1.18
C THR A 71 4.32 38.53 -2.30
N ALA A 72 5.20 37.54 -2.39
CA ALA A 72 5.09 36.44 -3.34
C ALA A 72 3.84 35.59 -3.06
N ARG A 73 3.49 35.35 -1.79
CA ARG A 73 2.25 34.64 -1.43
C ARG A 73 1.01 35.42 -1.85
N ASP A 74 0.98 36.73 -1.63
CA ASP A 74 -0.13 37.58 -2.09
C ASP A 74 -0.28 37.52 -3.62
N ALA A 75 0.84 37.52 -4.35
CA ALA A 75 0.86 37.34 -5.79
C ALA A 75 0.28 35.99 -6.22
N GLU A 76 0.67 34.91 -5.53
CA GLU A 76 0.18 33.56 -5.80
C GLU A 76 -1.33 33.46 -5.62
N ILE A 77 -1.88 34.02 -4.54
CA ILE A 77 -3.33 34.04 -4.28
C ILE A 77 -4.07 34.77 -5.41
N VAL A 78 -3.56 35.93 -5.84
CA VAL A 78 -4.17 36.72 -6.93
C VAL A 78 -4.14 35.95 -8.26
N LEU A 79 -3.03 35.28 -8.56
CA LEU A 79 -2.89 34.47 -9.77
C LEU A 79 -3.80 33.24 -9.75
N ASP A 80 -3.99 32.62 -8.59
CA ASP A 80 -4.91 31.49 -8.44
C ASP A 80 -6.38 31.91 -8.56
N ASP A 81 -6.76 33.06 -7.98
CA ASP A 81 -8.09 33.68 -8.17
C ASP A 81 -8.37 33.90 -9.67
N PHE A 82 -7.37 34.40 -10.39
CA PHE A 82 -7.44 34.62 -11.83
C PHE A 82 -7.58 33.31 -12.60
N GLY A 83 -6.72 32.33 -12.29
CA GLY A 83 -6.77 31.00 -12.90
C GLY A 83 -8.14 30.31 -12.70
N TYR A 84 -8.72 30.43 -11.50
CA TYR A 84 -10.05 29.92 -11.21
C TYR A 84 -11.12 30.51 -12.15
N GLU A 85 -11.15 31.83 -12.36
CA GLU A 85 -12.15 32.44 -13.24
C GLU A 85 -11.91 32.09 -14.73
N VAL A 86 -10.66 31.94 -15.15
CA VAL A 86 -10.33 31.42 -16.49
C VAL A 86 -10.95 30.04 -16.70
N LEU A 87 -10.82 29.15 -15.72
CA LEU A 87 -11.39 27.80 -15.75
C LEU A 87 -12.92 27.83 -15.69
N ARG A 88 -13.50 28.64 -14.81
CA ARG A 88 -14.96 28.84 -14.71
C ARG A 88 -15.58 29.27 -16.03
N GLN A 89 -14.95 30.22 -16.72
CA GLN A 89 -15.40 30.65 -18.06
C GLN A 89 -15.22 29.56 -19.10
N LYS A 90 -14.17 28.73 -19.02
CA LYS A 90 -13.98 27.57 -19.90
C LYS A 90 -15.16 26.61 -19.81
N VAL A 91 -15.60 26.30 -18.59
CA VAL A 91 -16.75 25.42 -18.35
C VAL A 91 -18.06 26.04 -18.86
N LYS A 92 -18.28 27.35 -18.62
CA LYS A 92 -19.48 28.05 -19.12
C LYS A 92 -19.55 28.07 -20.66
N ASN A 93 -18.43 28.32 -21.33
CA ASN A 93 -18.38 28.39 -22.79
C ASN A 93 -18.64 27.03 -23.47
N ARG A 94 -18.36 25.89 -22.81
CA ARG A 94 -18.69 24.54 -23.32
C ARG A 94 -20.20 24.36 -23.56
N LYS A 95 -21.07 25.07 -22.84
CA LYS A 95 -22.52 24.82 -22.83
C LYS A 95 -23.33 25.65 -23.83
N ARG A 96 -22.70 26.48 -24.68
CA ARG A 96 -23.38 27.36 -25.68
C ARG A 96 -24.53 28.22 -25.10
N ASP A 97 -24.54 28.51 -23.79
CA ASP A 97 -25.48 29.47 -23.19
C ASP A 97 -25.08 30.91 -23.54
N LYS A 98 -25.38 31.32 -24.78
CA LYS A 98 -25.07 32.65 -25.32
C LYS A 98 -25.96 33.77 -24.73
N VAL A 99 -26.99 33.44 -23.94
CA VAL A 99 -28.09 34.40 -23.65
C VAL A 99 -27.97 35.11 -22.29
N LEU A 100 -27.04 34.76 -21.40
CA LEU A 100 -26.97 35.37 -20.05
C LEU A 100 -25.59 35.97 -19.68
N ASN A 101 -24.83 36.45 -20.66
CA ASN A 101 -23.55 37.12 -20.41
C ASN A 101 -23.67 38.55 -19.83
N LEU A 102 -24.89 39.09 -19.65
CA LEU A 102 -25.10 40.52 -19.38
C LEU A 102 -25.80 40.87 -18.05
N LEU A 103 -26.35 39.92 -17.29
CA LEU A 103 -27.33 40.23 -16.21
C LEU A 103 -27.03 39.68 -14.81
N TYR A 104 -25.82 39.24 -14.51
CA TYR A 104 -25.42 38.88 -13.13
C TYR A 104 -24.27 39.74 -12.63
N SER A 105 -24.19 39.96 -11.31
CA SER A 105 -23.11 40.65 -10.57
C SER A 105 -21.68 40.13 -10.83
N SER A 106 -21.54 39.08 -11.64
CA SER A 106 -20.30 38.52 -12.17
C SER A 106 -20.06 38.95 -13.64
N ASN A 107 -20.15 40.25 -13.94
CA ASN A 107 -19.87 40.76 -15.28
C ASN A 107 -18.37 40.56 -15.58
N PRO A 108 -17.97 39.94 -16.71
CA PRO A 108 -16.56 39.74 -17.06
C PRO A 108 -15.76 41.04 -17.03
N PHE A 109 -16.41 42.17 -17.35
CA PHE A 109 -15.80 43.50 -17.34
C PHE A 109 -15.45 44.02 -15.92
N PHE A 110 -16.34 43.85 -14.93
CA PHE A 110 -16.08 44.27 -13.54
C PHE A 110 -15.03 43.38 -12.87
N PHE A 111 -15.02 42.07 -13.18
CA PHE A 111 -13.95 41.17 -12.72
C PHE A 111 -12.59 41.52 -13.34
N ARG A 112 -12.56 41.85 -14.65
CA ARG A 112 -11.35 42.29 -15.35
C ARG A 112 -10.71 43.51 -14.71
N LEU A 113 -11.50 44.54 -14.43
CA LEU A 113 -11.02 45.76 -13.76
C LEU A 113 -10.49 45.46 -12.35
N GLY A 114 -11.28 44.74 -11.54
CA GLY A 114 -10.86 44.39 -10.17
C GLY A 114 -9.61 43.51 -10.12
N MET A 115 -9.43 42.60 -11.08
CA MET A 115 -8.22 41.76 -11.16
C MET A 115 -7.01 42.54 -11.66
N ALA A 116 -7.17 43.41 -12.66
CA ALA A 116 -6.10 44.29 -13.13
C ALA A 116 -5.58 45.17 -11.98
N ASP A 117 -6.47 45.68 -11.14
CA ASP A 117 -6.11 46.46 -9.95
C ASP A 117 -5.36 45.62 -8.90
N LYS A 118 -5.79 44.38 -8.66
CA LYS A 118 -5.07 43.43 -7.77
C LYS A 118 -3.66 43.12 -8.30
N ILE A 119 -3.51 42.81 -9.59
CA ILE A 119 -2.22 42.55 -10.23
C ILE A 119 -1.31 43.78 -10.13
N LYS A 120 -1.83 44.98 -10.39
CA LYS A 120 -1.08 46.24 -10.24
C LYS A 120 -0.62 46.48 -8.80
N LYS A 121 -1.45 46.14 -7.80
CA LYS A 121 -1.06 46.24 -6.38
C LYS A 121 0.11 45.32 -6.02
N VAL A 122 0.08 44.08 -6.52
CA VAL A 122 1.19 43.12 -6.37
C VAL A 122 2.45 43.64 -7.07
N MET A 123 2.31 44.14 -8.30
CA MET A 123 3.42 44.74 -9.04
C MET A 123 4.06 45.91 -8.29
N ALA A 124 3.25 46.81 -7.72
CA ALA A 124 3.75 47.94 -6.94
C ALA A 124 4.52 47.48 -5.68
N SER A 125 4.03 46.43 -5.01
CA SER A 125 4.69 45.86 -3.83
C SER A 125 6.04 45.21 -4.20
N LEU A 126 6.11 44.51 -5.34
CA LEU A 126 7.37 43.96 -5.86
C LEU A 126 8.34 45.07 -6.29
N GLU A 127 7.88 46.13 -6.95
CA GLU A 127 8.73 47.28 -7.30
C GLU A 127 9.30 47.98 -6.06
N GLU A 128 8.54 48.06 -4.97
CA GLU A 128 9.04 48.54 -3.68
C GLU A 128 10.08 47.57 -3.07
N ALA A 129 9.87 46.26 -3.20
CA ALA A 129 10.83 45.25 -2.77
C ALA A 129 12.18 45.38 -3.47
N TYR A 130 12.15 45.74 -4.75
CA TYR A 130 13.35 45.94 -5.55
C TYR A 130 14.10 47.20 -5.09
N LYS A 131 13.38 48.30 -4.84
CA LYS A 131 13.97 49.55 -4.33
C LYS A 131 14.64 49.34 -2.97
N LYS A 132 13.99 48.61 -2.05
CA LYS A 132 14.58 48.28 -0.74
C LYS A 132 15.77 47.34 -0.86
N ALA A 133 15.76 46.37 -1.79
CA ALA A 133 16.90 45.48 -2.04
C ALA A 133 18.18 46.27 -2.40
N ASN A 134 18.05 47.26 -3.28
CA ASN A 134 19.17 48.14 -3.65
C ASN A 134 19.67 48.99 -2.47
N GLN A 135 18.78 49.45 -1.59
CA GLN A 135 19.14 50.23 -0.41
C GLN A 135 19.92 49.42 0.64
N ILE A 136 19.71 48.10 0.70
CA ILE A 136 20.44 47.20 1.61
C ILE A 136 21.69 46.56 0.97
N GLY A 137 22.08 47.01 -0.23
CA GLY A 137 23.30 46.56 -0.91
C GLY A 137 23.21 45.15 -1.51
N LEU A 138 22.01 44.71 -1.90
CA LEU A 138 21.83 43.51 -2.71
C LEU A 138 22.07 43.86 -4.19
N HIS A 139 22.87 43.04 -4.87
CA HIS A 139 23.14 43.21 -6.29
C HIS A 139 22.68 41.99 -7.08
N PRO A 140 22.10 42.15 -8.29
CA PRO A 140 21.78 41.02 -9.13
C PRO A 140 23.05 40.25 -9.46
N ALA A 141 23.17 39.02 -8.98
CA ALA A 141 24.28 38.17 -9.37
C ALA A 141 24.10 37.79 -10.85
N GLN A 142 25.16 37.90 -11.65
CA GLN A 142 25.16 37.23 -12.95
C GLN A 142 25.07 35.73 -12.68
N LEU A 143 23.91 35.14 -12.98
CA LEU A 143 23.73 33.70 -13.03
C LEU A 143 24.91 33.13 -13.83
N PRO A 144 25.73 32.21 -13.29
CA PRO A 144 26.44 31.31 -14.16
C PRO A 144 25.36 30.65 -15.01
N MET A 145 25.42 30.82 -16.33
CA MET A 145 24.68 29.95 -17.25
C MET A 145 25.26 28.54 -17.12
N ALA A 146 24.97 27.88 -16.00
CA ALA A 146 24.97 26.44 -15.92
C ALA A 146 23.62 25.99 -16.50
N SER A 147 23.50 26.08 -17.82
CA SER A 147 22.81 25.03 -18.57
C SER A 147 23.61 23.75 -18.39
N ALA A 148 23.57 23.19 -17.19
CA ALA A 148 23.72 21.78 -16.97
C ALA A 148 22.29 21.36 -16.61
N ASP A 149 21.42 20.95 -17.53
CA ASP A 149 21.66 19.90 -18.52
C ASP A 149 22.83 18.99 -18.15
N HIS A 150 22.92 18.63 -16.87
CA HIS A 150 23.20 17.25 -16.57
C HIS A 150 22.07 16.51 -17.26
N LYS A 151 22.35 16.06 -18.49
CA LYS A 151 21.83 14.78 -18.96
C LYS A 151 21.97 13.86 -17.76
N VAL A 152 20.85 13.63 -17.07
CA VAL A 152 20.71 12.50 -16.17
C VAL A 152 20.95 11.34 -17.10
N ASP A 153 22.20 10.88 -17.10
CA ASP A 153 22.64 9.79 -17.92
C ASP A 153 21.66 8.66 -17.60
N GLN A 154 20.93 8.19 -18.62
CA GLN A 154 19.96 7.13 -18.50
C GLN A 154 20.70 5.80 -18.27
N GLN A 155 21.45 5.70 -17.18
CA GLN A 155 22.08 4.47 -16.71
C GLN A 155 20.99 3.62 -16.10
N ARG A 156 20.43 2.69 -16.88
CA ARG A 156 19.57 1.56 -16.46
C ARG A 156 19.46 1.43 -14.94
N TRP A 157 18.37 1.98 -14.40
CA TRP A 157 18.11 2.08 -12.96
C TRP A 157 17.54 0.73 -12.49
N THR A 158 18.40 -0.24 -12.20
CA THR A 158 18.04 -1.39 -11.36
C THR A 158 17.92 -0.93 -9.91
N ALA A 159 16.93 -1.45 -9.18
CA ALA A 159 16.66 -1.06 -7.81
C ALA A 159 17.73 -1.64 -6.86
N PRO A 160 18.49 -0.83 -6.11
CA PRO A 160 19.29 -1.30 -5.00
C PRO A 160 18.36 -1.33 -3.78
N PHE A 161 17.37 -2.22 -3.78
CA PHE A 161 16.58 -2.42 -2.58
C PHE A 161 17.34 -3.42 -1.70
N VAL A 162 18.12 -2.92 -0.74
CA VAL A 162 18.62 -3.77 0.33
C VAL A 162 17.42 -4.19 1.16
N ASP A 163 17.15 -5.49 1.18
CA ASP A 163 16.08 -6.09 1.97
C ASP A 163 16.30 -5.75 3.46
N GLU A 164 15.31 -5.12 4.12
CA GLU A 164 15.40 -4.79 5.55
C GLU A 164 15.47 -6.05 6.45
N SER A 165 15.35 -7.23 5.84
CA SER A 165 15.48 -8.54 6.49
C SER A 165 16.91 -8.91 6.89
N GLU A 166 17.94 -8.28 6.34
CA GLU A 166 19.35 -8.56 6.69
C GLU A 166 19.90 -7.56 7.73
N THR A 167 19.46 -7.72 8.97
CA THR A 167 20.01 -6.98 10.12
C THR A 167 21.44 -7.44 10.44
N VAL A 168 22.33 -6.52 10.82
CA VAL A 168 23.74 -6.83 11.13
C VAL A 168 23.96 -6.76 12.64
N GLY A 169 24.49 -7.83 13.24
CA GLY A 169 25.21 -7.77 14.52
C GLY A 169 24.36 -7.68 15.80
N ARG A 170 23.09 -8.11 15.74
CA ARG A 170 22.12 -8.03 16.86
C ARG A 170 21.80 -9.40 17.48
N GLU A 171 22.52 -10.46 17.10
CA GLU A 171 22.21 -11.85 17.44
C GLU A 171 22.33 -12.13 18.96
N ALA A 172 23.32 -11.52 19.62
CA ALA A 172 23.52 -11.66 21.06
C ALA A 172 22.39 -11.00 21.88
N GLU A 173 21.92 -9.83 21.44
CA GLU A 173 20.82 -9.10 22.09
C GLU A 173 19.49 -9.80 21.86
N VAL A 174 19.25 -10.34 20.65
CA VAL A 174 18.09 -11.20 20.37
C VAL A 174 18.07 -12.37 21.35
N SER A 175 19.19 -13.09 21.47
CA SER A 175 19.31 -14.24 22.38
C SER A 175 19.01 -13.85 23.83
N LYS A 176 19.47 -12.67 24.27
CA LYS A 176 19.22 -12.14 25.61
C LYS A 176 17.73 -11.83 25.85
N VAL A 177 17.08 -11.09 24.95
CA VAL A 177 15.64 -10.76 25.09
C VAL A 177 14.77 -12.02 24.99
N VAL A 178 15.10 -12.94 24.08
CA VAL A 178 14.43 -14.25 23.97
C VAL A 178 14.52 -15.03 25.29
N SER A 179 15.70 -15.05 25.93
CA SER A 179 15.84 -15.71 27.24
C SER A 179 14.96 -15.08 28.33
N MET A 180 14.80 -13.75 28.33
CA MET A 180 13.89 -13.06 29.26
C MET A 180 12.42 -13.41 28.98
N LEU A 181 12.04 -13.52 27.71
CA LEU A 181 10.67 -13.88 27.30
C LEU A 181 10.32 -15.32 27.63
N ILE A 182 11.25 -16.26 27.54
CA ILE A 182 10.97 -17.69 27.77
C ILE A 182 11.17 -18.10 29.25
N SER A 183 11.90 -17.31 30.04
CA SER A 183 12.13 -17.62 31.47
C SER A 183 10.82 -17.73 32.28
N SER A 184 10.76 -18.72 33.17
CA SER A 184 9.62 -18.99 34.07
C SER A 184 9.66 -18.18 35.39
N ASP A 185 10.71 -17.38 35.61
CA ASP A 185 10.99 -16.67 36.87
C ASP A 185 10.29 -15.31 36.99
N CYS A 186 8.95 -15.25 36.92
CA CYS A 186 8.22 -14.01 37.17
C CYS A 186 7.16 -14.15 38.26
N LYS A 187 7.39 -13.47 39.40
CA LYS A 187 6.48 -13.41 40.57
C LYS A 187 5.25 -12.51 40.37
N LYS A 188 5.12 -11.82 39.23
CA LYS A 188 4.06 -10.83 38.96
C LYS A 188 3.05 -11.39 37.96
N ASP A 189 1.78 -11.06 38.16
CA ASP A 189 0.73 -11.24 37.16
C ASP A 189 1.05 -10.36 35.93
N LEU A 190 1.29 -11.01 34.79
CA LEU A 190 1.63 -10.43 33.48
C LEU A 190 2.93 -9.57 33.51
N PRO A 191 4.13 -10.18 33.39
CA PRO A 191 5.39 -9.45 33.44
C PRO A 191 5.61 -8.59 32.17
N VAL A 192 6.17 -7.40 32.39
CA VAL A 192 6.52 -6.44 31.34
C VAL A 192 8.04 -6.45 31.15
N ILE A 193 8.50 -6.73 29.94
CA ILE A 193 9.91 -6.65 29.54
C ILE A 193 10.05 -5.41 28.66
N SER A 194 10.94 -4.49 29.02
CA SER A 194 11.15 -3.27 28.24
C SER A 194 12.51 -3.24 27.57
N ILE A 195 12.52 -2.89 26.28
CA ILE A 195 13.70 -2.52 25.52
C ILE A 195 13.80 -1.00 25.52
N VAL A 196 14.83 -0.48 26.18
CA VAL A 196 15.05 0.97 26.29
C VAL A 196 16.27 1.38 25.48
N GLY A 197 16.17 2.49 24.78
CA GLY A 197 17.25 3.01 23.95
C GLY A 197 16.83 4.26 23.21
N MET A 198 17.79 5.03 22.72
CA MET A 198 17.51 6.30 22.05
C MET A 198 16.77 6.09 20.71
N GLY A 199 16.19 7.17 20.16
CA GLY A 199 15.59 7.15 18.83
C GLY A 199 16.61 6.72 17.77
N GLY A 200 16.19 5.87 16.82
CA GLY A 200 17.06 5.41 15.72
C GLY A 200 18.08 4.32 16.07
N GLN A 201 18.11 3.82 17.31
CA GLN A 201 19.03 2.74 17.73
C GLN A 201 18.62 1.33 17.25
N GLY A 202 17.38 1.15 16.78
CA GLY A 202 16.89 -0.13 16.26
C GLY A 202 16.08 -0.97 17.26
N LYS A 203 15.41 -0.36 18.25
CA LYS A 203 14.56 -1.07 19.23
C LYS A 203 13.43 -1.87 18.57
N THR A 204 12.65 -1.21 17.71
CA THR A 204 11.59 -1.84 16.92
C THR A 204 12.14 -2.99 16.07
N THR A 205 13.33 -2.80 15.48
CA THR A 205 14.01 -3.85 14.71
C THR A 205 14.41 -5.03 15.60
N LEU A 206 14.95 -4.79 16.80
CA LEU A 206 15.26 -5.86 17.74
C LEU A 206 14.00 -6.61 18.18
N ALA A 207 12.92 -5.91 18.50
CA ALA A 207 11.64 -6.53 18.84
C ALA A 207 11.11 -7.41 17.68
N GLN A 208 11.16 -6.92 16.44
CA GLN A 208 10.79 -7.71 15.26
C GLN A 208 11.67 -8.95 15.06
N LEU A 209 12.98 -8.86 15.30
CA LEU A 209 13.89 -10.02 15.22
C LEU A 209 13.60 -11.05 16.31
N VAL A 210 13.29 -10.61 17.52
CA VAL A 210 12.90 -11.47 18.63
C VAL A 210 11.62 -12.24 18.29
N LEU A 211 10.64 -11.58 17.66
CA LEU A 211 9.40 -12.25 17.22
C LEU A 211 9.60 -13.24 16.07
N LYS A 212 10.63 -13.07 15.24
CA LYS A 212 10.99 -14.03 14.18
C LYS A 212 11.74 -15.25 14.72
N ASN A 213 12.15 -15.25 15.99
CA ASN A 213 12.86 -16.38 16.57
C ASN A 213 11.90 -17.55 16.82
N GLU A 214 12.25 -18.74 16.31
CA GLU A 214 11.41 -19.94 16.46
C GLU A 214 11.07 -20.29 17.92
N SER A 215 11.97 -19.98 18.86
CA SER A 215 11.74 -20.29 20.27
C SER A 215 10.61 -19.43 20.86
N VAL A 216 10.42 -18.22 20.35
CA VAL A 216 9.35 -17.31 20.77
C VAL A 216 8.04 -17.69 20.09
N THR A 217 8.05 -17.98 18.79
CA THR A 217 6.84 -18.35 18.04
C THR A 217 6.25 -19.67 18.52
N LYS A 218 7.07 -20.61 19.00
CA LYS A 218 6.62 -21.88 19.60
C LYS A 218 6.14 -21.73 21.06
N HIS A 219 6.52 -20.66 21.76
CA HIS A 219 6.21 -20.49 23.19
C HIS A 219 4.88 -19.77 23.44
N PHE A 220 4.43 -18.92 22.51
CA PHE A 220 3.20 -18.13 22.66
C PHE A 220 2.17 -18.50 21.59
N ASP A 221 0.94 -18.82 22.00
CA ASP A 221 -0.15 -19.18 21.07
C ASP A 221 -0.60 -18.00 20.20
N LYS A 222 -0.46 -16.77 20.72
CA LYS A 222 -0.81 -15.53 20.03
C LYS A 222 0.23 -14.44 20.23
N ILE A 223 0.59 -13.76 19.15
CA ILE A 223 1.45 -12.57 19.17
C ILE A 223 0.62 -11.39 18.68
N ILE A 224 0.57 -10.32 19.48
CA ILE A 224 -0.23 -9.13 19.23
C ILE A 224 0.74 -7.95 19.14
N TRP A 225 0.73 -7.20 18.03
CA TRP A 225 1.59 -6.04 17.86
C TRP A 225 0.77 -4.76 17.82
N VAL A 226 1.05 -3.82 18.72
CA VAL A 226 0.38 -2.52 18.81
C VAL A 226 1.43 -1.41 18.84
N CYS A 227 1.36 -0.48 17.89
CA CYS A 227 2.14 0.75 17.93
C CYS A 227 1.42 1.81 18.79
N VAL A 228 2.11 2.42 19.74
CA VAL A 228 1.51 3.36 20.69
C VAL A 228 1.78 4.80 20.25
N SER A 229 0.73 5.53 19.83
CA SER A 229 0.87 6.95 19.48
C SER A 229 0.99 7.86 20.70
N ASP A 230 1.45 9.09 20.50
CA ASP A 230 1.47 10.17 21.52
C ASP A 230 0.12 10.36 22.24
N ASP A 231 -1.00 10.12 21.55
CA ASP A 231 -2.35 10.07 22.11
C ASP A 231 -2.61 8.71 22.80
N PHE A 232 -2.22 8.60 24.08
CA PHE A 232 -2.37 7.38 24.87
C PHE A 232 -3.81 7.21 25.39
N ARG A 233 -4.65 6.50 24.62
CA ARG A 233 -6.02 6.09 25.00
C ARG A 233 -6.15 4.57 25.10
N VAL A 234 -6.62 4.09 26.25
CA VAL A 234 -6.75 2.65 26.55
C VAL A 234 -7.72 1.97 25.60
N GLU A 235 -8.88 2.58 25.33
CA GLU A 235 -9.91 2.06 24.41
C GLU A 235 -9.34 1.79 23.02
N ARG A 236 -8.55 2.74 22.51
CA ARG A 236 -7.93 2.64 21.19
C ARG A 236 -6.93 1.50 21.15
N LEU A 237 -6.05 1.40 22.16
CA LEU A 237 -5.06 0.33 22.24
C LEU A 237 -5.73 -1.06 22.31
N LEU A 238 -6.80 -1.21 23.10
CA LEU A 238 -7.58 -2.44 23.16
C LEU A 238 -8.22 -2.79 21.81
N ASN A 239 -8.70 -1.79 21.06
CA ASN A 239 -9.24 -2.02 19.73
C ASN A 239 -8.16 -2.45 18.72
N HIS A 240 -6.96 -1.85 18.79
CA HIS A 240 -5.81 -2.30 17.97
C HIS A 240 -5.40 -3.74 18.29
N MET A 241 -5.50 -4.17 19.55
CA MET A 241 -5.27 -5.58 19.91
C MET A 241 -6.28 -6.52 19.24
N LEU A 242 -7.58 -6.16 19.21
CA LEU A 242 -8.61 -6.95 18.53
C LEU A 242 -8.37 -7.04 17.02
N GLN A 243 -7.99 -5.93 16.39
CA GLN A 243 -7.67 -5.88 14.97
C GLN A 243 -6.47 -6.76 14.63
N SER A 244 -5.43 -6.76 15.47
CA SER A 244 -4.25 -7.62 15.31
C SER A 244 -4.57 -9.11 15.44
N LEU A 245 -5.69 -9.50 16.05
CA LEU A 245 -6.12 -10.90 16.19
C LEU A 245 -6.97 -11.40 15.02
N GLY A 246 -7.25 -10.57 14.01
CA GLY A 246 -7.99 -10.96 12.80
C GLY A 246 -9.51 -10.90 12.95
N ASP A 247 -10.03 -10.38 14.06
CA ASP A 247 -11.47 -10.11 14.21
C ASP A 247 -11.84 -8.81 13.46
N HIS A 248 -12.17 -8.95 12.18
CA HIS A 248 -12.66 -7.86 11.34
C HIS A 248 -14.16 -7.58 11.52
N SER A 249 -14.85 -8.21 12.49
CA SER A 249 -16.25 -7.91 12.80
C SER A 249 -16.44 -6.44 13.20
N LEU A 250 -15.35 -5.80 13.64
CA LEU A 250 -15.17 -4.37 13.67
C LEU A 250 -13.99 -4.01 12.75
N GLY A 251 -14.28 -3.55 11.52
CA GLY A 251 -13.39 -2.55 10.93
C GLY A 251 -13.23 -1.39 11.93
N GLU A 252 -12.25 -0.51 11.75
CA GLU A 252 -12.06 0.71 12.59
C GLU A 252 -13.38 1.45 12.91
N LYS A 253 -14.35 1.27 12.01
CA LYS A 253 -15.82 1.42 12.04
C LYS A 253 -16.60 1.55 13.38
N ASN A 254 -16.25 0.93 14.51
CA ASN A 254 -17.06 1.01 15.76
C ASN A 254 -16.27 1.36 17.05
N ALA A 255 -15.03 1.84 16.95
CA ALA A 255 -14.19 2.06 18.14
C ALA A 255 -14.77 3.05 19.17
N GLU A 256 -15.53 4.06 18.73
CA GLU A 256 -15.95 5.16 19.62
C GLU A 256 -17.31 4.96 20.33
N THR A 257 -18.06 3.91 20.00
CA THR A 257 -19.33 3.57 20.68
C THR A 257 -19.27 2.29 21.52
N THR A 258 -18.10 1.63 21.58
CA THR A 258 -17.92 0.39 22.31
C THR A 258 -17.32 0.70 23.68
N THR A 259 -18.04 0.41 24.77
CA THR A 259 -17.54 0.69 26.13
C THR A 259 -16.27 -0.13 26.43
N LYS A 260 -15.37 0.38 27.28
CA LYS A 260 -14.14 -0.31 27.71
C LYS A 260 -14.40 -1.78 28.09
N GLU A 261 -15.50 -2.03 28.80
CA GLU A 261 -15.90 -3.35 29.27
C GLU A 261 -16.27 -4.30 28.13
N ALA A 262 -16.86 -3.79 27.04
CA ALA A 262 -17.20 -4.59 25.87
C ALA A 262 -15.95 -4.99 25.07
N LEU A 263 -14.95 -4.10 24.95
CA LEU A 263 -13.66 -4.41 24.31
C LEU A 263 -12.89 -5.46 25.13
N VAL A 264 -12.82 -5.28 26.45
CA VAL A 264 -12.19 -6.24 27.36
C VAL A 264 -12.86 -7.62 27.24
N ARG A 265 -14.21 -7.69 27.23
CA ARG A 265 -14.93 -8.97 27.12
C ARG A 265 -14.64 -9.72 25.81
N ARG A 266 -14.57 -9.02 24.69
CA ARG A 266 -14.22 -9.65 23.40
C ARG A 266 -12.77 -10.15 23.38
N LEU A 267 -11.85 -9.37 23.95
CA LEU A 267 -10.45 -9.80 24.10
C LEU A 267 -10.35 -11.02 25.02
N GLN A 268 -11.12 -11.06 26.11
CA GLN A 268 -11.23 -12.24 26.97
C GLN A 268 -11.69 -13.47 26.17
N GLU A 269 -12.74 -13.34 25.36
CA GLU A 269 -13.26 -14.45 24.54
C GLU A 269 -12.20 -14.98 23.55
N ASN A 270 -11.46 -14.09 22.89
CA ASN A 270 -10.42 -14.46 21.92
C ASN A 270 -9.18 -15.10 22.55
N LEU A 271 -8.79 -14.65 23.74
CA LEU A 271 -7.56 -15.02 24.44
C LEU A 271 -7.76 -16.03 25.58
N LYS A 272 -9.00 -16.48 25.81
CA LYS A 272 -9.33 -17.45 26.87
C LYS A 272 -8.52 -18.74 26.69
N GLY A 273 -7.74 -19.09 27.70
CA GLY A 273 -6.95 -20.32 27.73
C GLY A 273 -5.71 -20.31 26.84
N LYS A 274 -5.38 -19.19 26.19
CA LYS A 274 -4.21 -19.05 25.31
C LYS A 274 -3.13 -18.19 25.97
N SER A 275 -1.87 -18.57 25.78
CA SER A 275 -0.70 -17.76 26.11
C SER A 275 -0.51 -16.70 25.02
N TYR A 276 -0.23 -15.46 25.40
CA TYR A 276 -0.03 -14.39 24.44
C TYR A 276 1.16 -13.50 24.77
N LEU A 277 1.79 -12.97 23.72
CA LEU A 277 2.79 -11.93 23.78
C LEU A 277 2.22 -10.65 23.20
N LEU A 278 2.06 -9.63 24.05
CA LEU A 278 1.64 -8.29 23.63
C LEU A 278 2.87 -7.41 23.42
N VAL A 279 3.11 -6.96 22.19
CA VAL A 279 4.16 -6.01 21.87
C VAL A 279 3.59 -4.61 21.78
N LEU A 280 4.08 -3.71 22.65
CA LEU A 280 3.75 -2.30 22.67
C LEU A 280 4.96 -1.49 22.17
N ASP A 281 4.91 -1.05 20.93
CA ASP A 281 6.03 -0.36 20.27
C ASP A 281 5.94 1.16 20.43
N ASP A 282 7.10 1.78 20.68
CA ASP A 282 7.39 3.22 20.87
C ASP A 282 6.48 3.94 21.86
N ILE A 283 6.57 3.54 23.13
CA ILE A 283 5.80 4.17 24.21
C ILE A 283 6.46 5.46 24.69
N TRP A 284 5.65 6.52 24.80
CA TRP A 284 6.05 7.86 25.25
C TRP A 284 5.45 8.31 26.57
N ASN A 285 4.29 7.77 26.96
CA ASN A 285 3.53 8.27 28.11
C ASN A 285 4.15 7.78 29.45
N ASP A 286 4.55 8.73 30.29
CA ASP A 286 5.15 8.52 31.60
C ASP A 286 4.13 8.63 32.76
N ASP A 287 2.84 8.89 32.47
CA ASP A 287 1.76 8.97 33.47
C ASP A 287 1.44 7.59 34.08
N PRO A 288 1.76 7.36 35.36
CA PRO A 288 1.50 6.07 36.01
C PRO A 288 0.01 5.75 36.15
N LEU A 289 -0.87 6.76 36.20
CA LEU A 289 -2.32 6.54 36.37
C LEU A 289 -2.94 5.93 35.12
N LYS A 290 -2.59 6.44 33.94
CA LYS A 290 -3.04 5.89 32.65
C LYS A 290 -2.51 4.47 32.43
N TRP A 291 -1.27 4.20 32.84
CA TRP A 291 -0.71 2.85 32.79
C TRP A 291 -1.39 1.88 33.76
N ASN A 292 -1.77 2.35 34.94
CA ASN A 292 -2.55 1.55 35.87
C ASN A 292 -3.93 1.19 35.29
N ASP A 293 -4.62 2.13 34.62
CA ASP A 293 -5.89 1.86 33.93
C ASP A 293 -5.73 0.79 32.83
N MET A 294 -4.70 0.91 31.98
CA MET A 294 -4.36 -0.10 30.99
C MET A 294 -4.04 -1.46 31.63
N ARG A 295 -3.26 -1.47 32.72
CA ARG A 295 -2.88 -2.70 33.43
C ARG A 295 -4.10 -3.40 34.04
N ILE A 296 -5.04 -2.66 34.60
CA ILE A 296 -6.31 -3.21 35.11
C ILE A 296 -7.08 -3.88 33.97
N CYS A 297 -7.16 -3.22 32.80
CA CYS A 297 -7.82 -3.80 31.63
C CYS A 297 -7.11 -5.09 31.15
N LEU A 298 -5.78 -5.08 31.04
CA LEU A 298 -4.99 -6.26 30.61
C LEU A 298 -5.09 -7.43 31.59
N LEU A 299 -5.10 -7.16 32.89
CA LEU A 299 -5.32 -8.19 33.91
C LEU A 299 -6.75 -8.74 33.85
N ALA A 300 -7.74 -7.87 33.60
CA ALA A 300 -9.12 -8.30 33.42
C ALA A 300 -9.26 -9.21 32.18
N ILE A 301 -8.56 -8.94 31.09
CA ILE A 301 -8.55 -9.80 29.89
C ILE A 301 -8.13 -11.24 30.20
N GLY A 302 -7.24 -11.43 31.16
CA GLY A 302 -6.72 -12.74 31.53
C GLY A 302 -5.88 -13.37 30.41
N GLY A 303 -5.60 -14.67 30.52
CA GLY A 303 -4.78 -15.45 29.60
C GLY A 303 -4.24 -16.71 30.29
N ALA A 304 -3.59 -17.59 29.53
CA ALA A 304 -2.88 -18.73 30.13
C ALA A 304 -1.66 -18.24 30.94
N PRO A 305 -1.28 -18.92 32.04
CA PRO A 305 -0.03 -18.65 32.74
C PRO A 305 1.14 -18.71 31.76
N GLY A 306 1.95 -17.64 31.73
CA GLY A 306 3.06 -17.51 30.78
C GLY A 306 2.94 -16.32 29.82
N SER A 307 1.77 -15.72 29.66
CA SER A 307 1.62 -14.48 28.86
C SER A 307 2.54 -13.35 29.33
N LYS A 308 3.08 -12.56 28.39
CA LYS A 308 4.03 -11.46 28.69
C LYS A 308 3.75 -10.22 27.83
N ILE A 309 4.29 -9.09 28.27
CA ILE A 309 4.29 -7.83 27.52
C ILE A 309 5.73 -7.47 27.15
N LEU A 310 5.99 -7.20 25.87
CA LEU A 310 7.23 -6.61 25.38
C LEU A 310 6.99 -5.16 25.02
N ALA A 311 7.67 -4.23 25.67
CA ALA A 311 7.54 -2.81 25.42
C ALA A 311 8.83 -2.24 24.83
N THR A 312 8.73 -1.31 23.88
CA THR A 312 9.88 -0.50 23.45
C THR A 312 9.65 0.96 23.85
N THR A 313 10.68 1.62 24.39
CA THR A 313 10.59 3.03 24.78
C THR A 313 11.94 3.73 24.71
N ARG A 314 11.91 5.07 24.74
CA ARG A 314 13.09 5.94 24.74
C ARG A 314 13.46 6.43 26.14
N SER A 315 12.60 6.21 27.14
CA SER A 315 12.71 6.79 28.46
C SER A 315 12.69 5.71 29.54
N ASP A 316 13.63 5.83 30.48
CA ASP A 316 13.69 4.98 31.67
C ASP A 316 12.54 5.31 32.64
N GLU A 317 12.07 6.57 32.64
CA GLU A 317 10.91 7.01 33.40
C GLU A 317 9.63 6.30 32.93
N VAL A 318 9.43 6.18 31.62
CA VAL A 318 8.31 5.41 31.03
C VAL A 318 8.40 3.94 31.41
N ALA A 319 9.58 3.32 31.28
CA ALA A 319 9.79 1.93 31.68
C ALA A 319 9.53 1.72 33.20
N SER A 320 9.83 2.75 34.01
CA SER A 320 9.54 2.75 35.45
C SER A 320 8.03 2.89 35.73
N ALA A 321 7.33 3.77 35.02
CA ALA A 321 5.88 3.97 35.13
C ALA A 321 5.09 2.69 34.80
N MET A 322 5.58 1.90 33.83
CA MET A 322 5.00 0.58 33.48
C MET A 322 5.27 -0.53 34.51
N GLN A 323 6.10 -0.27 35.53
CA GLN A 323 6.52 -1.25 36.54
C GLN A 323 7.16 -2.51 35.92
N THR A 324 8.11 -2.27 35.02
CA THR A 324 8.84 -3.31 34.28
C THR A 324 9.48 -4.38 35.20
N SER A 325 9.49 -5.61 34.69
CA SER A 325 10.01 -6.80 35.39
C SER A 325 11.42 -7.13 34.94
N ALA A 326 11.75 -6.87 33.67
CA ALA A 326 13.10 -6.92 33.14
C ALA A 326 13.32 -5.75 32.18
N LEU A 327 14.53 -5.19 32.22
CA LEU A 327 14.93 -4.04 31.42
C LEU A 327 16.16 -4.41 30.59
N HIS A 328 16.08 -4.17 29.28
CA HIS A 328 17.22 -4.29 28.38
C HIS A 328 17.53 -2.94 27.76
N HIS A 329 18.65 -2.35 28.15
CA HIS A 329 19.22 -1.20 27.45
C HIS A 329 19.85 -1.68 26.14
N LEU A 330 19.43 -1.08 25.03
CA LEU A 330 19.95 -1.35 23.70
C LEU A 330 21.23 -0.57 23.48
N ASP A 331 22.31 -1.26 23.11
CA ASP A 331 23.59 -0.62 22.82
C ASP A 331 23.64 -0.11 21.36
N ILE A 332 24.54 0.84 21.10
CA ILE A 332 24.90 1.25 19.74
C ILE A 332 25.68 0.13 19.02
N LEU A 333 25.73 0.18 17.67
CA LEU A 333 26.50 -0.79 16.91
C LEU A 333 28.00 -0.60 17.15
N SER A 334 28.74 -1.72 17.18
CA SER A 334 30.21 -1.70 17.14
C SER A 334 30.71 -1.07 15.83
N ASP A 335 31.97 -0.65 15.80
CA ASP A 335 32.57 -0.06 14.60
C ASP A 335 32.53 -1.03 13.41
N ASP A 336 32.75 -2.33 13.66
CA ASP A 336 32.71 -3.37 12.62
C ASP A 336 31.30 -3.55 12.06
N HIS A 337 30.28 -3.68 12.92
CA HIS A 337 28.88 -3.81 12.49
C HIS A 337 28.37 -2.53 11.83
N SER A 338 28.84 -1.36 12.29
CA SER A 338 28.55 -0.06 11.68
C SER A 338 29.13 0.03 10.27
N TRP A 339 30.37 -0.42 10.07
CA TRP A 339 31.01 -0.49 8.76
C TRP A 339 30.27 -1.45 7.84
N MET A 340 29.92 -2.65 8.30
CA MET A 340 29.17 -3.63 7.50
C MET A 340 27.82 -3.08 7.05
N LEU A 341 27.07 -2.40 7.93
CA LEU A 341 25.79 -1.77 7.58
C LEU A 341 25.99 -0.64 6.56
N PHE A 342 27.00 0.21 6.77
CA PHE A 342 27.34 1.29 5.85
C PHE A 342 27.75 0.76 4.47
N GLU A 343 28.59 -0.26 4.43
CA GLU A 343 29.13 -0.84 3.21
C GLU A 343 28.01 -1.41 2.32
N LYS A 344 27.07 -2.13 2.94
CA LYS A 344 25.89 -2.65 2.24
C LYS A 344 25.06 -1.56 1.56
N LEU A 345 25.01 -0.36 2.13
CA LEU A 345 24.17 0.74 1.63
C LEU A 345 24.90 1.64 0.65
N ALA A 346 26.14 2.04 0.96
CA ALA A 346 26.91 2.95 0.13
C ALA A 346 27.44 2.29 -1.15
N PHE A 347 27.62 0.95 -1.16
CA PHE A 347 28.24 0.21 -2.28
C PHE A 347 27.34 -0.87 -2.92
N ALA A 348 26.03 -0.83 -2.71
CA ALA A 348 25.07 -1.90 -3.05
C ALA A 348 25.12 -2.41 -4.52
N ASP A 349 25.60 -1.60 -5.48
CA ASP A 349 25.67 -1.92 -6.92
C ASP A 349 27.07 -2.36 -7.41
N GLY A 350 27.96 -2.79 -6.49
CA GLY A 350 29.33 -3.17 -6.86
C GLY A 350 30.23 -1.97 -7.21
N GLY A 351 29.94 -0.81 -6.60
CA GLY A 351 30.77 0.39 -6.74
C GLY A 351 32.23 0.12 -6.35
N ALA A 352 33.18 0.68 -7.11
CA ALA A 352 34.60 0.46 -6.87
C ALA A 352 35.02 0.96 -5.48
N LYS A 353 35.33 0.01 -4.58
CA LYS A 353 35.84 0.28 -3.24
C LYS A 353 37.32 0.66 -3.31
N THR A 354 37.60 1.95 -3.42
CA THR A 354 38.98 2.47 -3.32
C THR A 354 39.37 2.67 -1.86
N GLN A 355 40.67 2.57 -1.55
CA GLN A 355 41.16 2.77 -0.18
C GLN A 355 40.82 4.19 0.34
N ASP A 356 40.88 5.20 -0.53
CA ASP A 356 40.52 6.58 -0.17
C ASP A 356 39.06 6.71 0.30
N LEU A 357 38.12 6.03 -0.37
CA LEU A 357 36.70 6.02 0.02
C LEU A 357 36.49 5.28 1.33
N VAL A 358 37.23 4.19 1.56
CA VAL A 358 37.19 3.44 2.83
C VAL A 358 37.67 4.32 3.99
N ASP A 359 38.78 5.03 3.79
CA ASP A 359 39.37 5.89 4.82
C ASP A 359 38.45 7.08 5.15
N ILE A 360 37.87 7.74 4.13
CA ILE A 360 36.89 8.82 4.34
C ILE A 360 35.62 8.29 4.99
N GLY A 361 35.08 7.17 4.50
CA GLY A 361 33.88 6.54 5.07
C GLY A 361 34.04 6.20 6.54
N THR A 362 35.22 5.68 6.93
CA THR A 362 35.51 5.32 8.33
C THR A 362 35.51 6.56 9.23
N ARG A 363 36.04 7.69 8.75
CA ARG A 363 36.00 8.96 9.49
C ARG A 363 34.58 9.52 9.60
N ILE A 364 33.76 9.38 8.56
CA ILE A 364 32.34 9.77 8.60
C ILE A 364 31.55 8.90 9.59
N LEU A 365 31.80 7.59 9.63
CA LEU A 365 31.11 6.68 10.56
C LEU A 365 31.44 6.97 12.03
N LYS A 366 32.69 7.35 12.33
CA LYS A 366 33.06 7.84 13.66
C LYS A 366 32.22 9.05 14.08
N LYS A 367 31.87 9.94 13.13
CA LYS A 367 30.95 11.06 13.38
C LYS A 367 29.49 10.62 13.55
N CYS A 368 29.09 9.47 13.00
CA CYS A 368 27.74 8.89 13.19
C CYS A 368 27.54 8.23 14.56
N GLY A 369 28.63 7.82 15.23
CA GLY A 369 28.59 7.31 16.62
C GLY A 369 27.84 5.99 16.80
N GLY A 370 27.89 5.09 15.79
CA GLY A 370 27.32 3.74 15.89
C GLY A 370 25.78 3.67 15.86
N VAL A 371 25.07 4.76 15.58
CA VAL A 371 23.59 4.76 15.52
C VAL A 371 23.12 4.26 14.14
N PRO A 372 22.36 3.15 14.06
CA PRO A 372 21.91 2.56 12.79
C PRO A 372 21.18 3.53 11.87
N LEU A 373 20.27 4.36 12.39
CA LEU A 373 19.54 5.34 11.57
C LEU A 373 20.49 6.35 10.90
N ALA A 374 21.45 6.89 11.64
CA ALA A 374 22.43 7.83 11.11
C ALA A 374 23.31 7.17 10.03
N ILE A 375 23.74 5.94 10.28
CA ILE A 375 24.53 5.15 9.33
C ILE A 375 23.73 4.89 8.05
N LYS A 376 22.45 4.51 8.17
CA LYS A 376 21.56 4.27 7.03
C LYS A 376 21.41 5.51 6.14
N VAL A 377 21.14 6.65 6.76
CA VAL A 377 20.96 7.93 6.05
C VAL A 377 22.25 8.37 5.35
N ILE A 378 23.40 8.27 6.00
CA ILE A 378 24.69 8.60 5.37
C ILE A 378 25.05 7.61 4.26
N GLY A 379 24.83 6.31 4.47
CA GLY A 379 25.05 5.28 3.45
C GLY A 379 24.21 5.54 2.20
N GLY A 380 22.92 5.83 2.39
CA GLY A 380 22.00 6.19 1.30
C GLY A 380 22.36 7.50 0.59
N LEU A 381 22.87 8.50 1.33
CA LEU A 381 23.33 9.76 0.75
C LEU A 381 24.60 9.61 -0.09
N LEU A 382 25.55 8.78 0.38
CA LEU A 382 26.83 8.57 -0.29
C LEU A 382 26.73 7.58 -1.45
N TYR A 383 25.67 6.77 -1.50
CA TYR A 383 25.38 5.86 -2.60
C TYR A 383 25.45 6.53 -3.99
N SER A 384 24.90 7.74 -4.12
CA SER A 384 24.90 8.47 -5.40
C SER A 384 26.22 9.19 -5.72
N LYS A 385 27.16 9.26 -4.78
CA LYS A 385 28.40 10.04 -4.88
C LYS A 385 29.59 9.12 -5.12
N LYS A 386 30.09 9.08 -6.35
CA LYS A 386 31.18 8.17 -6.75
C LYS A 386 32.58 8.76 -6.52
N ASP A 387 32.69 10.08 -6.39
CA ASP A 387 33.97 10.77 -6.27
C ASP A 387 34.39 10.99 -4.81
N ALA A 388 35.64 10.61 -4.48
CA ALA A 388 36.22 10.81 -3.15
C ALA A 388 36.25 12.29 -2.70
N SER A 389 36.31 13.23 -3.67
CA SER A 389 36.25 14.66 -3.37
C SER A 389 34.92 15.09 -2.77
N GLU A 390 33.80 14.48 -3.19
CA GLU A 390 32.47 14.77 -2.66
C GLU A 390 32.28 14.20 -1.26
N TRP A 391 32.86 13.03 -1.00
CA TRP A 391 32.91 12.43 0.33
C TRP A 391 33.72 13.31 1.30
N SER A 392 34.87 13.83 0.84
CA SER A 392 35.69 14.73 1.66
C SER A 392 35.03 16.08 1.93
N LYS A 393 34.28 16.64 0.97
CA LYS A 393 33.46 17.85 1.20
C LYS A 393 32.41 17.60 2.27
N LEU A 394 31.74 16.44 2.22
CA LEU A 394 30.75 16.05 3.22
C LEU A 394 31.38 15.84 4.60
N GLU A 395 32.53 15.19 4.66
CA GLU A 395 33.31 14.98 5.88
C GLU A 395 33.66 16.30 6.58
N LYS A 396 34.01 17.34 5.81
CA LYS A 396 34.45 18.65 6.30
C LYS A 396 33.32 19.67 6.52
N SER A 397 32.07 19.26 6.39
CA SER A 397 30.91 20.16 6.56
C SER A 397 30.84 20.76 7.97
N GLU A 398 30.47 22.04 8.08
CA GLU A 398 30.26 22.72 9.37
C GLU A 398 28.95 22.28 10.08
N ILE A 399 28.09 21.51 9.40
CA ILE A 399 26.81 21.03 9.95
C ILE A 399 27.03 19.94 11.00
N TRP A 400 28.18 19.25 10.96
CA TRP A 400 28.52 18.21 11.93
C TRP A 400 28.52 18.76 13.36
N ASN A 401 27.76 18.12 14.24
CA ASN A 401 27.77 18.45 15.66
C ASN A 401 28.67 17.48 16.43
N GLU A 402 29.74 17.99 17.03
CA GLU A 402 30.69 17.22 17.83
C GLU A 402 30.24 17.02 19.29
N SER A 403 28.99 17.39 19.63
CA SER A 403 28.47 17.20 20.99
C SER A 403 28.49 15.73 21.44
N THR A 404 28.59 15.54 22.76
CA THR A 404 28.46 14.23 23.43
C THR A 404 27.02 13.70 23.40
N ASP A 405 26.05 14.56 23.10
CA ASP A 405 24.63 14.21 22.96
C ASP A 405 24.37 13.49 21.62
N ILE A 406 24.04 12.21 21.71
CA ILE A 406 23.80 11.34 20.55
C ILE A 406 22.57 11.80 19.76
N ALA A 407 21.52 12.34 20.40
CA ALA A 407 20.32 12.79 19.69
C ALA A 407 20.63 14.01 18.80
N LYS A 408 21.44 14.96 19.31
CA LYS A 408 21.92 16.10 18.53
C LYS A 408 22.83 15.69 17.39
N ARG A 409 23.66 14.67 17.59
CA ARG A 409 24.51 14.08 16.55
C ARG A 409 23.66 13.46 15.43
N VAL A 410 22.66 12.64 15.76
CA VAL A 410 21.73 12.07 14.77
C VAL A 410 20.99 13.18 14.04
N MET A 411 20.49 14.20 14.73
CA MET A 411 19.82 15.33 14.08
C MET A 411 20.75 16.08 13.11
N SER A 412 22.04 16.24 13.45
CA SER A 412 23.03 16.84 12.54
C SER A 412 23.25 16.00 11.27
N VAL A 413 23.25 14.67 11.39
CA VAL A 413 23.34 13.74 10.26
C VAL A 413 22.10 13.86 9.36
N LEU A 414 20.91 13.86 9.96
CA LEU A 414 19.67 14.01 9.21
C LEU A 414 19.62 15.35 8.48
N LYS A 415 20.01 16.45 9.14
CA LYS A 415 20.10 17.78 8.53
C LYS A 415 21.11 17.82 7.38
N LEU A 416 22.27 17.18 7.55
CA LEU A 416 23.28 17.07 6.49
C LEU A 416 22.71 16.34 5.26
N SER A 417 21.95 15.26 5.47
CA SER A 417 21.29 14.54 4.37
C SER A 417 20.24 15.39 3.67
N TYR A 418 19.43 16.14 4.42
CA TYR A 418 18.44 17.07 3.86
C TYR A 418 19.12 18.16 3.01
N GLU A 419 20.21 18.77 3.50
CA GLU A 419 20.91 19.83 2.76
C GLU A 419 21.55 19.34 1.46
N ASN A 420 21.91 18.06 1.39
CA ASN A 420 22.51 17.44 0.21
C ASN A 420 21.49 16.78 -0.74
N LEU A 421 20.18 16.96 -0.54
CA LEU A 421 19.18 16.49 -1.50
C LEU A 421 19.36 17.18 -2.88
N PRO A 422 19.12 16.45 -3.99
CA PRO A 422 19.55 16.88 -5.32
C PRO A 422 18.79 18.08 -5.88
N SER A 423 17.56 18.31 -5.41
CA SER A 423 16.75 19.44 -5.86
C SER A 423 15.92 20.03 -4.72
N TRP A 424 15.64 21.33 -4.86
CA TRP A 424 14.78 22.04 -3.92
C TRP A 424 13.37 21.45 -3.87
N SER A 425 12.80 21.02 -5.00
CA SER A 425 11.50 20.38 -5.04
C SER A 425 11.44 19.11 -4.17
N VAL A 426 12.51 18.31 -4.15
CA VAL A 426 12.62 17.12 -3.27
C VAL A 426 12.69 17.53 -1.80
N LYS A 427 13.46 18.59 -1.46
CA LYS A 427 13.49 19.15 -0.09
C LYS A 427 12.09 19.57 0.37
N GLN A 428 11.30 20.22 -0.49
CA GLN A 428 9.93 20.63 -0.15
C GLN A 428 8.96 19.46 -0.02
N CYS A 429 9.11 18.43 -0.86
CA CYS A 429 8.34 17.19 -0.77
C CYS A 429 8.63 16.47 0.57
N PHE A 430 9.90 16.47 1.01
CA PHE A 430 10.25 16.00 2.34
C PHE A 430 9.60 16.82 3.45
N ALA A 431 9.69 18.16 3.38
CA ALA A 431 9.11 19.05 4.38
C ALA A 431 7.57 18.95 4.46
N SER A 432 6.88 18.66 3.34
CA SER A 432 5.43 18.49 3.33
C SER A 432 4.95 17.19 3.98
N CYS A 433 5.81 16.18 4.11
CA CYS A 433 5.48 14.93 4.81
C CYS A 433 5.17 15.15 6.30
N SER A 434 5.67 16.24 6.91
CA SER A 434 5.34 16.60 8.30
C SER A 434 3.88 17.03 8.52
N ILE A 435 3.00 16.99 7.50
CA ILE A 435 1.55 17.12 7.72
C ILE A 435 0.98 15.88 8.43
N PHE A 436 1.55 14.70 8.15
CA PHE A 436 1.10 13.46 8.73
C PHE A 436 1.58 13.34 10.19
N PRO A 437 0.82 12.69 11.08
CA PRO A 437 1.29 12.34 12.42
C PRO A 437 2.52 11.44 12.40
N LYS A 438 3.22 11.36 13.54
CA LYS A 438 4.32 10.41 13.75
C LYS A 438 3.86 8.98 13.51
N ASP A 439 4.76 8.16 12.95
CA ASP A 439 4.53 6.77 12.52
C ASP A 439 3.36 6.50 11.57
N ALA A 440 2.75 7.55 10.99
CA ALA A 440 1.67 7.36 10.03
C ALA A 440 2.16 6.59 8.79
N LEU A 441 1.42 5.55 8.42
CA LEU A 441 1.63 4.84 7.17
C LEU A 441 1.12 5.71 6.02
N MET A 442 2.04 6.24 5.21
CA MET A 442 1.72 7.11 4.09
C MET A 442 1.62 6.28 2.81
N GLU A 443 0.45 6.25 2.18
CA GLU A 443 0.30 5.67 0.85
C GLU A 443 1.11 6.49 -0.17
N LYS A 444 1.89 5.79 -1.00
CA LYS A 444 2.77 6.41 -2.00
C LYS A 444 2.01 7.37 -2.93
N GLU A 445 0.89 6.92 -3.49
CA GLU A 445 0.14 7.68 -4.49
C GLU A 445 -0.53 8.91 -3.85
N SER A 446 -1.08 8.77 -2.64
CA SER A 446 -1.61 9.89 -1.84
C SER A 446 -0.57 10.98 -1.62
N LEU A 447 0.65 10.60 -1.24
CA LEU A 447 1.73 11.55 -0.97
C LEU A 447 2.14 12.32 -2.24
N ILE A 448 2.28 11.62 -3.37
CA ILE A 448 2.56 12.24 -4.67
C ILE A 448 1.45 13.22 -5.07
N GLN A 449 0.18 12.85 -4.86
CA GLN A 449 -0.97 13.72 -5.15
C GLN A 449 -0.97 15.00 -4.31
N ILE A 450 -0.58 14.92 -3.03
CA ILE A 450 -0.41 16.11 -2.18
C ILE A 450 0.72 16.99 -2.72
N TRP A 451 1.85 16.42 -3.13
CA TRP A 451 2.96 17.19 -3.70
C TRP A 451 2.60 17.90 -5.00
N MET A 452 1.85 17.23 -5.88
CA MET A 452 1.33 17.84 -7.11
C MET A 452 0.38 18.99 -6.83
N THR A 453 -0.56 18.80 -5.89
CA THR A 453 -1.59 19.81 -5.57
C THR A 453 -1.02 21.02 -4.84
N GLN A 454 0.09 20.86 -4.11
CA GLN A 454 0.87 21.95 -3.54
C GLN A 454 1.77 22.66 -4.56
N GLY A 455 1.84 22.20 -5.82
CA GLY A 455 2.68 22.79 -6.87
C GLY A 455 4.18 22.49 -6.70
N LEU A 456 4.54 21.49 -5.90
CA LEU A 456 5.94 21.07 -5.69
C LEU A 456 6.49 20.27 -6.87
N ILE A 457 5.58 19.67 -7.65
CA ILE A 457 5.88 18.92 -8.87
C ILE A 457 5.29 19.69 -10.05
N ASN A 458 6.08 19.91 -11.09
CA ASN A 458 5.67 20.59 -12.32
C ASN A 458 5.88 19.67 -13.53
N ASP A 459 5.06 19.84 -14.58
CA ASP A 459 5.30 19.16 -15.86
C ASP A 459 6.66 19.59 -16.44
N ALA A 460 7.41 18.65 -17.00
CA ALA A 460 8.73 18.93 -17.56
C ALA A 460 8.61 20.00 -18.68
N LYS A 461 9.40 21.08 -18.57
CA LYS A 461 9.48 22.12 -19.60
C LYS A 461 10.07 21.49 -20.88
N GLY A 462 9.29 21.42 -21.96
CA GLY A 462 9.79 21.05 -23.28
C GLY A 462 9.37 19.68 -23.84
N GLY A 463 8.11 19.26 -23.64
CA GLY A 463 7.54 18.14 -24.41
C GLY A 463 8.14 16.76 -24.11
N GLY A 464 8.75 16.58 -22.94
CA GLY A 464 9.17 15.27 -22.45
C GLY A 464 7.96 14.36 -22.15
N HIS A 465 8.16 13.04 -22.30
CA HIS A 465 7.12 12.03 -22.06
C HIS A 465 6.71 11.86 -20.57
N LEU A 466 7.51 12.38 -19.63
CA LEU A 466 7.31 12.21 -18.18
C LEU A 466 6.19 13.10 -17.63
N GLN A 467 5.20 12.49 -16.97
CA GLN A 467 4.09 13.19 -16.31
C GLN A 467 4.45 13.55 -14.86
N MET A 468 3.67 14.44 -14.23
CA MET A 468 3.87 14.81 -12.81
C MET A 468 3.95 13.60 -11.87
N GLU A 469 3.11 12.57 -12.07
CA GLU A 469 3.09 11.40 -11.18
C GLU A 469 4.38 10.57 -11.30
N ASP A 470 5.04 10.62 -12.47
CA ASP A 470 6.33 9.96 -12.70
C ASP A 470 7.47 10.72 -12.02
N ILE A 471 7.46 12.07 -12.12
CA ILE A 471 8.40 12.94 -11.40
C ILE A 471 8.22 12.80 -9.89
N GLY A 472 6.98 12.73 -9.40
CA GLY A 472 6.68 12.49 -7.99
C GLY A 472 7.17 11.13 -7.51
N SER A 473 7.04 10.10 -8.34
CA SER A 473 7.61 8.78 -8.06
C SER A 473 9.14 8.81 -7.99
N GLU A 474 9.79 9.60 -8.86
CA GLU A 474 11.24 9.80 -8.80
C GLU A 474 11.67 10.51 -7.52
N TYR A 475 10.97 11.57 -7.11
CA TYR A 475 11.25 12.29 -5.87
C TYR A 475 11.07 11.40 -4.65
N LEU A 476 10.01 10.58 -4.60
CA LEU A 476 9.80 9.61 -3.54
C LEU A 476 10.95 8.59 -3.50
N ASN A 477 11.37 8.08 -4.65
CA ASN A 477 12.48 7.13 -4.73
C ASN A 477 13.80 7.74 -4.23
N ILE A 478 14.05 9.03 -4.46
CA ILE A 478 15.22 9.75 -3.89
C ILE A 478 15.13 9.79 -2.36
N LEU A 479 13.95 10.08 -1.79
CA LEU A 479 13.74 10.11 -0.35
C LEU A 479 13.88 8.73 0.31
N LEU A 480 13.41 7.68 -0.37
CA LEU A 480 13.60 6.30 0.06
C LEU A 480 15.08 5.88 0.01
N ARG A 481 15.79 6.21 -1.08
CA ARG A 481 17.22 5.89 -1.23
C ARG A 481 18.10 6.60 -0.20
N SER A 482 17.77 7.84 0.14
CA SER A 482 18.44 8.59 1.21
C SER A 482 18.05 8.11 2.63
N SER A 483 17.23 7.06 2.75
CA SER A 483 16.71 6.54 4.03
C SER A 483 15.96 7.59 4.87
N LEU A 484 15.52 8.70 4.27
CA LEU A 484 14.65 9.70 4.90
C LEU A 484 13.19 9.21 4.93
N LEU A 485 12.82 8.30 4.02
CA LEU A 485 11.60 7.50 4.07
C LEU A 485 11.95 6.02 4.12
N GLN A 486 11.14 5.24 4.80
CA GLN A 486 11.24 3.78 4.86
C GLN A 486 10.10 3.17 4.06
N ALA A 487 10.38 2.11 3.30
CA ALA A 487 9.35 1.38 2.58
C ALA A 487 8.48 0.59 3.58
N GLY A 488 7.16 0.68 3.43
CA GLY A 488 6.19 -0.12 4.16
C GLY A 488 5.85 -1.37 3.36
N TYR A 489 4.58 -1.49 2.95
CA TYR A 489 4.10 -2.65 2.19
C TYR A 489 4.59 -2.61 0.73
N LYS A 490 4.98 -3.77 0.21
CA LYS A 490 5.35 -3.97 -1.20
C LYS A 490 4.27 -4.76 -1.90
N ASN A 491 3.85 -4.27 -3.06
CA ASN A 491 2.98 -4.95 -3.99
C ASN A 491 3.81 -5.54 -5.13
N SER A 492 3.59 -6.82 -5.46
CA SER A 492 4.33 -7.54 -6.51
C SER A 492 4.22 -6.89 -7.90
N ILE A 493 3.23 -6.03 -8.14
CA ILE A 493 2.96 -5.44 -9.47
C ILE A 493 3.27 -3.95 -9.54
N TYR A 494 3.01 -3.24 -8.44
CA TYR A 494 3.12 -1.78 -8.37
C TYR A 494 4.37 -1.31 -7.60
N GLY A 495 5.16 -2.23 -7.04
CA GLY A 495 6.33 -1.91 -6.23
C GLY A 495 5.92 -1.45 -4.83
N ILE A 496 6.51 -0.37 -4.33
CA ILE A 496 6.24 0.17 -2.99
C ILE A 496 4.83 0.76 -2.97
N TRP A 497 3.96 0.23 -2.10
CA TRP A 497 2.59 0.69 -1.91
C TRP A 497 2.51 1.83 -0.90
N SER A 498 3.23 1.69 0.21
CA SER A 498 3.26 2.67 1.29
C SER A 498 4.67 2.90 1.80
N CYS A 499 4.86 4.02 2.48
CA CYS A 499 6.10 4.40 3.13
C CYS A 499 5.79 4.99 4.52
N ARG A 500 6.81 5.07 5.36
CA ARG A 500 6.73 5.70 6.68
C ARG A 500 7.95 6.58 6.93
N MET A 501 7.81 7.54 7.82
CA MET A 501 8.91 8.38 8.27
C MET A 501 9.25 8.00 9.70
N HIS A 502 10.55 7.79 9.99
CA HIS A 502 11.00 7.58 11.36
C HIS A 502 10.84 8.88 12.17
N ASP A 503 10.53 8.83 13.47
CA ASP A 503 10.16 10.04 14.24
C ASP A 503 11.22 11.12 14.29
N LEU A 504 12.50 10.78 14.45
CA LEU A 504 13.59 11.77 14.35
C LEU A 504 13.68 12.44 12.98
N VAL A 505 13.28 11.72 11.92
CA VAL A 505 13.20 12.28 10.56
C VAL A 505 11.94 13.14 10.41
N HIS A 506 10.84 12.76 11.06
CA HIS A 506 9.64 13.59 11.18
C HIS A 506 9.92 14.89 11.94
N ASP A 507 10.64 14.83 13.06
CA ASP A 507 11.09 16.00 13.82
C ASP A 507 11.95 16.93 12.96
N LEU A 508 12.85 16.39 12.11
CA LEU A 508 13.56 17.20 11.12
C LEU A 508 12.61 17.82 10.10
N SER A 509 11.67 17.03 9.55
CA SER A 509 10.66 17.51 8.60
C SER A 509 9.83 18.65 9.18
N LEU A 510 9.51 18.61 10.49
CA LEU A 510 8.87 19.69 11.23
C LEU A 510 9.76 20.92 11.37
N GLN A 511 11.05 20.76 11.66
CA GLN A 511 11.99 21.89 11.78
C GLN A 511 12.21 22.63 10.47
N VAL A 512 12.19 21.91 9.34
CA VAL A 512 12.36 22.50 8.01
C VAL A 512 11.04 22.93 7.37
N SER A 513 9.90 22.56 7.98
CA SER A 513 8.57 22.98 7.55
C SER A 513 8.04 24.15 8.39
N ASN A 514 7.14 24.94 7.81
CA ASN A 514 6.37 25.95 8.55
C ASN A 514 5.03 25.35 9.02
N ASN A 515 5.00 24.08 9.39
CA ASN A 515 3.79 23.37 9.80
C ASN A 515 3.49 23.62 11.28
N CYS A 516 2.20 23.65 11.64
CA CYS A 516 1.77 23.68 13.03
C CYS A 516 0.81 22.52 13.33
N PHE A 517 0.97 21.93 14.53
CA PHE A 517 0.08 20.92 15.09
C PHE A 517 -0.76 21.55 16.19
N LEU A 518 -2.07 21.29 16.19
CA LEU A 518 -2.98 21.70 17.25
C LEU A 518 -3.63 20.45 17.85
N ASN A 519 -3.32 20.18 19.13
CA ASN A 519 -4.04 19.23 19.96
C ASN A 519 -5.09 19.99 20.78
N THR A 520 -6.37 19.62 20.67
CA THR A 520 -7.47 20.33 21.35
C THR A 520 -7.75 19.84 22.77
N GLU A 521 -6.98 18.86 23.29
CA GLU A 521 -7.17 18.27 24.63
C GLU A 521 -6.98 19.26 25.81
N GLY A 522 -6.25 20.36 25.61
CA GLY A 522 -5.89 21.33 26.67
C GLY A 522 -6.62 22.68 26.66
N GLY A 523 -7.55 22.92 25.73
CA GLY A 523 -8.08 24.27 25.47
C GLY A 523 -7.16 25.09 24.54
N MET A 524 -7.75 26.06 23.84
CA MET A 524 -7.12 26.72 22.69
C MET A 524 -6.50 28.07 23.08
N GLU A 525 -5.16 28.16 23.10
CA GLU A 525 -4.44 29.44 22.95
C GLU A 525 -3.44 29.31 21.80
N VAL A 526 -3.90 29.64 20.59
CA VAL A 526 -3.06 29.66 19.41
C VAL A 526 -2.44 31.06 19.28
N ARG A 527 -1.27 31.26 19.90
CA ARG A 527 -0.47 32.46 19.67
C ARG A 527 0.33 32.27 18.39
N HIS A 528 -0.24 32.65 17.25
CA HIS A 528 0.50 32.65 15.99
C HIS A 528 0.69 34.06 15.46
N GLU A 529 1.93 34.38 15.08
CA GLU A 529 2.20 35.35 14.03
C GLU A 529 1.53 34.84 12.73
N ASN A 530 1.12 35.73 11.82
CA ASN A 530 0.32 35.45 10.60
C ASN A 530 0.97 34.49 9.56
N GLU A 531 1.89 33.60 9.96
CA GLU A 531 2.76 32.79 9.09
C GLU A 531 2.39 31.29 8.97
N VAL A 532 1.42 30.76 9.74
CA VAL A 532 1.04 29.33 9.68
C VAL A 532 0.21 29.01 8.42
N MET A 533 0.72 28.10 7.58
CA MET A 533 0.15 27.76 6.26
C MET A 533 -0.39 26.33 6.19
N ARG A 534 0.06 25.46 7.10
CA ARG A 534 -0.30 24.04 7.16
C ARG A 534 -0.66 23.70 8.59
N LEU A 535 -1.84 23.13 8.78
CA LEU A 535 -2.41 22.86 10.08
C LEU A 535 -2.91 21.41 10.15
N THR A 536 -2.47 20.71 11.18
CA THR A 536 -3.03 19.41 11.56
C THR A 536 -3.80 19.57 12.87
N ILE A 537 -5.09 19.23 12.86
CA ILE A 537 -5.97 19.27 14.04
C ILE A 537 -6.23 17.84 14.48
N ILE A 538 -5.99 17.55 15.75
CA ILE A 538 -6.29 16.26 16.38
C ILE A 538 -7.27 16.53 17.53
N GLY A 539 -8.47 15.97 17.47
CA GLY A 539 -9.55 16.22 18.43
C GLY A 539 -9.97 15.03 19.28
N SER A 540 -10.24 15.26 20.57
CA SER A 540 -11.04 14.40 21.45
C SER A 540 -12.47 14.95 21.55
N GLN A 541 -13.47 14.06 21.66
CA GLN A 541 -14.89 14.41 21.73
C GLN A 541 -15.21 15.52 22.76
N GLY A 542 -16.10 16.44 22.37
CA GLY A 542 -16.92 17.17 23.32
C GLY A 542 -16.29 18.42 23.95
N LYS A 543 -16.15 19.49 23.17
CA LYS A 543 -16.54 20.85 23.58
C LYS A 543 -16.58 21.74 22.34
N VAL A 544 -17.78 22.19 21.97
CA VAL A 544 -17.97 23.25 20.97
C VAL A 544 -17.15 24.47 21.42
N LEU A 545 -16.01 24.71 20.78
CA LEU A 545 -15.27 25.95 20.95
C LEU A 545 -16.05 27.06 20.22
N LYS A 546 -17.08 27.60 20.89
CA LYS A 546 -17.97 28.66 20.36
C LYS A 546 -17.25 29.94 19.91
N LYS A 547 -15.92 30.03 20.06
CA LYS A 547 -15.06 31.02 19.43
C LYS A 547 -13.68 30.42 19.18
N ILE A 548 -13.44 29.94 17.96
CA ILE A 548 -12.06 29.74 17.50
C ILE A 548 -11.50 31.13 17.11
N GLU A 549 -10.98 31.86 18.09
CA GLU A 549 -10.05 32.97 17.84
C GLU A 549 -8.68 32.34 17.52
N GLY A 550 -8.18 32.49 16.29
CA GLY A 550 -6.83 32.03 15.93
C GLY A 550 -6.68 31.09 14.71
N ILE A 551 -7.73 30.81 13.91
CA ILE A 551 -7.53 30.14 12.61
C ILE A 551 -6.69 31.05 11.70
N PRO A 552 -5.57 30.56 11.14
CA PRO A 552 -4.75 31.35 10.23
C PRO A 552 -5.55 31.73 8.98
N PRO A 553 -5.62 33.03 8.60
CA PRO A 553 -6.37 33.46 7.42
C PRO A 553 -5.79 32.93 6.10
N ASN A 554 -4.50 32.58 6.11
CA ASN A 554 -3.74 32.11 4.94
C ASN A 554 -3.54 30.59 4.92
N LEU A 555 -4.41 29.82 5.60
CA LEU A 555 -4.29 28.37 5.66
C LEU A 555 -4.44 27.75 4.26
N GLN A 556 -3.42 26.98 3.83
CA GLN A 556 -3.38 26.30 2.54
C GLN A 556 -3.58 24.78 2.66
N THR A 557 -3.28 24.19 3.79
CA THR A 557 -3.41 22.75 4.01
C THR A 557 -4.00 22.48 5.38
N LEU A 558 -5.07 21.72 5.42
CA LEU A 558 -5.73 21.28 6.64
C LEU A 558 -5.80 19.76 6.64
N TYR A 559 -5.21 19.14 7.66
CA TYR A 559 -5.49 17.76 8.02
C TYR A 559 -6.33 17.77 9.29
N TYR A 560 -7.63 17.49 9.12
CA TYR A 560 -8.58 17.41 10.21
C TYR A 560 -8.76 15.95 10.64
N ARG A 561 -8.37 15.64 11.87
CA ARG A 561 -8.67 14.37 12.54
C ARG A 561 -9.55 14.66 13.76
N GLY A 562 -10.84 14.34 13.69
CA GLY A 562 -11.81 14.73 14.72
C GLY A 562 -13.01 13.79 14.82
N GLY A 563 -13.81 13.94 15.89
CA GLY A 563 -14.88 13.00 16.24
C GLY A 563 -16.31 13.35 15.79
N ASP A 564 -16.66 14.62 15.55
CA ASP A 564 -18.09 14.99 15.33
C ASP A 564 -18.37 15.92 14.11
N GLY A 565 -17.35 16.30 13.33
CA GLY A 565 -17.49 17.09 12.09
C GLY A 565 -17.99 18.55 12.23
N ILE A 566 -18.58 18.94 13.36
CA ILE A 566 -19.19 20.27 13.58
C ILE A 566 -18.15 21.39 13.45
N MET A 567 -16.90 21.16 13.87
CA MET A 567 -15.83 22.15 13.78
C MET A 567 -15.40 22.47 12.34
N LEU A 568 -15.65 21.58 11.37
CA LEU A 568 -15.11 21.73 10.02
C LEU A 568 -15.81 22.87 9.25
N GLU A 569 -17.13 23.02 9.41
CA GLU A 569 -17.89 24.08 8.72
C GLU A 569 -17.38 25.48 9.09
N ASP A 570 -17.19 25.73 10.40
CA ASP A 570 -16.64 26.99 10.92
C ASP A 570 -15.22 27.29 10.39
N ILE A 571 -14.39 26.25 10.23
CA ILE A 571 -13.03 26.39 9.71
C ILE A 571 -13.06 26.73 8.22
N LEU A 572 -13.93 26.07 7.45
CA LEU A 572 -14.06 26.28 6.01
C LEU A 572 -14.57 27.68 5.69
N GLU A 573 -15.53 28.22 6.46
CA GLU A 573 -16.02 29.59 6.27
C GLU A 573 -14.93 30.66 6.43
N ARG A 574 -13.91 30.37 7.25
CA ARG A 574 -12.79 31.29 7.56
C ARG A 574 -11.56 31.08 6.68
N SER A 575 -11.36 29.88 6.12
CA SER A 575 -10.13 29.46 5.44
C SER A 575 -10.24 29.53 3.91
N ARG A 576 -10.39 30.74 3.35
CA ARG A 576 -10.71 30.94 1.91
C ARG A 576 -9.62 30.49 0.93
N TYR A 577 -8.39 30.30 1.39
CA TYR A 577 -7.22 29.97 0.54
C TYR A 577 -6.79 28.51 0.64
N LEU A 578 -7.66 27.64 1.15
CA LEU A 578 -7.36 26.23 1.36
C LEU A 578 -7.15 25.51 0.02
N CYS A 579 -5.98 24.86 -0.13
CA CYS A 579 -5.58 24.09 -1.31
C CYS A 579 -5.72 22.57 -1.09
N VAL A 580 -5.46 22.11 0.14
CA VAL A 580 -5.50 20.69 0.52
C VAL A 580 -6.38 20.54 1.75
N LEU A 581 -7.39 19.69 1.66
CA LEU A 581 -8.26 19.31 2.77
C LEU A 581 -8.25 17.79 2.89
N ILE A 582 -7.76 17.29 4.02
CA ILE A 582 -7.81 15.87 4.39
C ILE A 582 -8.68 15.77 5.63
N VAL A 583 -9.73 14.96 5.56
CA VAL A 583 -10.70 14.76 6.65
C VAL A 583 -10.70 13.29 7.02
N ASP A 584 -10.28 13.04 8.26
CA ASP A 584 -10.23 11.75 8.92
C ASP A 584 -11.20 11.82 10.10
N CYS A 585 -12.47 11.51 9.82
CA CYS A 585 -13.59 11.71 10.73
C CYS A 585 -14.68 10.70 10.39
N TRP A 586 -14.57 9.51 10.97
CA TRP A 586 -15.42 8.37 10.60
C TRP A 586 -16.92 8.61 10.87
N ASP A 587 -17.28 9.50 11.81
CA ASP A 587 -18.68 9.83 12.11
C ASP A 587 -19.28 10.92 11.22
N MET A 588 -18.49 11.49 10.32
CA MET A 588 -18.98 12.48 9.37
C MET A 588 -19.76 11.80 8.24
N THR A 589 -21.05 12.09 8.15
CA THR A 589 -21.96 11.56 7.11
C THR A 589 -22.25 12.55 5.99
N HIS A 590 -21.97 13.84 6.19
CA HIS A 590 -22.26 14.89 5.21
C HIS A 590 -21.11 15.89 5.09
N LEU A 591 -20.75 16.25 3.85
CA LEU A 591 -19.81 17.32 3.56
C LEU A 591 -20.51 18.69 3.54
N PRO A 592 -20.03 19.71 4.30
CA PRO A 592 -20.64 21.04 4.29
C PRO A 592 -20.66 21.67 2.90
N ASN A 593 -21.74 22.40 2.58
CA ASN A 593 -21.87 23.10 1.30
C ASN A 593 -20.77 24.16 1.10
N ALA A 594 -20.23 24.72 2.20
CA ALA A 594 -19.13 25.69 2.23
C ALA A 594 -17.86 25.19 1.50
N VAL A 595 -17.65 23.87 1.38
CA VAL A 595 -16.55 23.31 0.59
C VAL A 595 -16.57 23.81 -0.85
N GLY A 596 -17.75 24.00 -1.45
CA GLY A 596 -17.88 24.49 -2.82
C GLY A 596 -17.46 25.95 -3.03
N ASP A 597 -17.24 26.72 -1.95
CA ASP A 597 -16.75 28.09 -2.01
C ASP A 597 -15.22 28.18 -1.93
N MET A 598 -14.53 27.05 -1.69
CA MET A 598 -13.06 26.95 -1.61
C MET A 598 -12.42 26.92 -3.00
N LYS A 599 -12.34 28.08 -3.67
CA LYS A 599 -11.86 28.20 -5.06
C LYS A 599 -10.45 27.67 -5.31
N HIS A 600 -9.60 27.66 -4.28
CA HIS A 600 -8.21 27.23 -4.35
C HIS A 600 -8.03 25.73 -4.09
N LEU A 601 -9.10 25.01 -3.72
CA LEU A 601 -9.03 23.60 -3.35
C LEU A 601 -8.63 22.75 -4.56
N ARG A 602 -7.54 22.00 -4.41
CA ARG A 602 -6.95 21.10 -5.40
C ARG A 602 -6.97 19.65 -4.93
N HIS A 603 -6.91 19.40 -3.63
CA HIS A 603 -6.96 18.09 -3.03
C HIS A 603 -8.08 18.04 -2.00
N LEU A 604 -9.06 17.18 -2.22
CA LEU A 604 -10.08 16.85 -1.24
C LEU A 604 -10.03 15.36 -0.96
N ASP A 605 -9.64 15.04 0.26
CA ASP A 605 -9.62 13.68 0.75
C ASP A 605 -10.60 13.51 1.91
N ILE A 606 -11.64 12.71 1.67
CA ILE A 606 -12.67 12.32 2.64
C ILE A 606 -12.84 10.80 2.67
N HIS A 607 -11.78 10.04 2.36
CA HIS A 607 -11.85 8.57 2.31
C HIS A 607 -12.08 7.91 3.66
N GLU A 608 -11.70 8.55 4.76
CA GLU A 608 -11.91 8.11 6.15
C GLU A 608 -13.19 8.74 6.74
N THR A 609 -14.28 8.75 5.96
CA THR A 609 -15.59 9.29 6.37
C THR A 609 -16.74 8.39 5.92
N LYS A 610 -17.93 8.57 6.50
CA LYS A 610 -19.19 7.89 6.09
C LYS A 610 -19.99 8.71 5.06
N ILE A 611 -19.35 9.63 4.33
CA ILE A 611 -20.02 10.46 3.33
C ILE A 611 -20.37 9.61 2.12
N THR A 612 -21.67 9.48 1.82
CA THR A 612 -22.18 8.71 0.67
C THR A 612 -22.65 9.58 -0.50
N ALA A 613 -22.87 10.88 -0.26
CA ALA A 613 -23.34 11.84 -1.26
C ALA A 613 -22.53 13.14 -1.18
N LEU A 614 -22.08 13.63 -2.35
CA LEU A 614 -21.37 14.91 -2.45
C LEU A 614 -22.35 16.07 -2.67
N PRO A 615 -22.14 17.23 -2.04
CA PRO A 615 -22.97 18.41 -2.27
C PRO A 615 -22.79 18.93 -3.71
N ASP A 616 -23.88 19.41 -4.32
CA ASP A 616 -23.87 20.00 -5.66
C ASP A 616 -22.87 21.18 -5.78
N SER A 617 -22.58 21.84 -4.67
CA SER A 617 -21.61 22.94 -4.60
C SER A 617 -20.19 22.52 -4.99
N ILE A 618 -19.82 21.24 -4.85
CA ILE A 618 -18.50 20.72 -5.24
C ILE A 618 -18.20 20.95 -6.72
N THR A 619 -19.23 21.01 -7.57
CA THR A 619 -19.12 21.23 -9.02
C THR A 619 -18.62 22.63 -9.42
N LYS A 620 -18.41 23.51 -8.43
CA LYS A 620 -17.76 24.83 -8.57
C LYS A 620 -16.24 24.74 -8.41
N LEU A 621 -15.69 23.63 -7.93
CA LEU A 621 -14.25 23.47 -7.67
C LEU A 621 -13.46 23.19 -8.94
N TYR A 622 -13.35 24.17 -9.83
CA TYR A 622 -12.67 24.01 -11.14
C TYR A 622 -11.17 23.70 -11.04
N ASN A 623 -10.55 24.03 -9.91
CA ASN A 623 -9.14 23.74 -9.62
C ASN A 623 -8.91 22.35 -9.01
N LEU A 624 -9.97 21.61 -8.67
CA LEU A 624 -9.84 20.30 -8.01
C LEU A 624 -9.07 19.33 -8.92
N MET A 625 -7.99 18.77 -8.41
CA MET A 625 -7.12 17.79 -9.09
C MET A 625 -7.29 16.39 -8.51
N THR A 626 -7.51 16.26 -7.20
CA THR A 626 -7.70 14.98 -6.52
C THR A 626 -8.97 15.02 -5.68
N LEU A 627 -9.79 13.98 -5.85
CA LEU A 627 -10.95 13.68 -5.02
C LEU A 627 -10.86 12.23 -4.55
N LYS A 628 -10.79 12.02 -3.24
CA LYS A 628 -10.84 10.68 -2.63
C LYS A 628 -12.04 10.58 -1.70
N VAL A 629 -12.76 9.46 -1.81
CA VAL A 629 -14.00 9.21 -1.07
C VAL A 629 -14.07 7.74 -0.67
N TYR A 630 -14.76 7.43 0.43
CA TYR A 630 -14.89 6.04 0.86
C TYR A 630 -15.81 5.25 -0.08
N TYR A 631 -16.99 5.82 -0.32
CA TYR A 631 -18.08 5.23 -1.09
C TYR A 631 -18.99 6.35 -1.59
N LEU A 632 -19.55 6.22 -2.80
CA LEU A 632 -20.54 7.15 -3.32
C LEU A 632 -21.73 6.39 -3.89
N GLU A 633 -22.93 6.81 -3.51
CA GLU A 633 -24.18 6.34 -4.09
C GLU A 633 -24.50 7.13 -5.36
N GLU A 634 -24.47 8.46 -5.25
CA GLU A 634 -24.80 9.38 -6.32
C GLU A 634 -23.75 10.48 -6.50
N ILE A 635 -23.69 10.99 -7.74
CA ILE A 635 -22.74 12.02 -8.13
C ILE A 635 -23.51 13.27 -8.56
N PRO A 636 -23.03 14.48 -8.21
CA PRO A 636 -23.63 15.73 -8.64
C PRO A 636 -23.82 15.81 -10.16
N LYS A 637 -24.98 16.30 -10.61
CA LYS A 637 -25.36 16.37 -12.05
C LYS A 637 -24.36 17.11 -12.94
N LYS A 638 -23.54 17.99 -12.36
CA LYS A 638 -22.53 18.81 -13.05
C LYS A 638 -21.10 18.40 -12.72
N PHE A 639 -20.86 17.15 -12.34
CA PHE A 639 -19.53 16.63 -12.01
C PHE A 639 -18.51 16.82 -13.14
N SER A 640 -18.95 16.76 -14.40
CA SER A 640 -18.12 17.05 -15.58
C SER A 640 -17.55 18.49 -15.64
N ASN A 641 -17.97 19.38 -14.73
CA ASN A 641 -17.38 20.70 -14.54
C ASN A 641 -15.97 20.66 -13.92
N LEU A 642 -15.57 19.57 -13.27
CA LEU A 642 -14.28 19.42 -12.58
C LEU A 642 -13.14 19.17 -13.58
N ILE A 643 -12.94 20.10 -14.53
CA ILE A 643 -12.12 19.92 -15.73
C ILE A 643 -10.62 19.68 -15.48
N ASN A 644 -10.12 19.98 -14.28
CA ASN A 644 -8.73 19.75 -13.88
C ASN A 644 -8.56 18.48 -13.03
N LEU A 645 -9.64 17.72 -12.79
CA LEU A 645 -9.58 16.49 -12.01
C LEU A 645 -8.65 15.50 -12.72
N ARG A 646 -7.63 15.05 -11.99
CA ARG A 646 -6.64 14.06 -12.39
C ARG A 646 -6.88 12.74 -11.66
N HIS A 647 -7.19 12.79 -10.38
CA HIS A 647 -7.35 11.60 -9.56
C HIS A 647 -8.74 11.56 -8.95
N PHE A 648 -9.46 10.50 -9.26
CA PHE A 648 -10.70 10.17 -8.59
C PHE A 648 -10.60 8.75 -8.04
N GLU A 649 -10.70 8.61 -6.72
CA GLU A 649 -10.47 7.34 -6.03
C GLU A 649 -11.63 7.06 -5.06
N VAL A 650 -12.05 5.79 -5.05
CA VAL A 650 -13.13 5.27 -4.20
C VAL A 650 -12.65 3.96 -3.57
N SER A 651 -12.75 3.84 -2.24
CA SER A 651 -12.20 2.70 -1.49
C SER A 651 -13.06 1.44 -1.58
N LEU A 652 -14.38 1.55 -1.44
CA LEU A 652 -15.32 0.45 -1.62
C LEU A 652 -15.73 0.30 -3.08
N ASP A 653 -15.93 -0.94 -3.54
CA ASP A 653 -16.32 -1.25 -4.93
C ASP A 653 -17.72 -0.68 -5.21
N GLY A 654 -17.77 0.58 -5.61
CA GLY A 654 -18.97 1.33 -5.93
C GLY A 654 -19.55 0.97 -7.29
N SER A 655 -19.47 -0.31 -7.68
CA SER A 655 -19.74 -0.81 -9.04
C SER A 655 -21.09 -0.41 -9.62
N ARG A 656 -22.02 0.10 -8.80
CA ARG A 656 -23.34 0.63 -9.17
C ARG A 656 -23.38 2.13 -9.50
N CYS A 657 -22.41 2.92 -9.03
CA CYS A 657 -22.39 4.37 -9.23
C CYS A 657 -22.06 4.73 -10.70
N LEU A 658 -22.82 5.66 -11.28
CA LEU A 658 -22.70 6.12 -12.66
C LEU A 658 -21.96 7.46 -12.73
N PHE A 659 -21.13 7.64 -13.76
CA PHE A 659 -20.30 8.84 -13.96
C PHE A 659 -20.68 9.58 -15.26
N PRO A 660 -21.82 10.28 -15.30
CA PRO A 660 -22.27 10.93 -16.52
C PRO A 660 -21.32 12.07 -16.96
N GLY A 661 -20.85 11.99 -18.20
CA GLY A 661 -20.01 12.99 -18.86
C GLY A 661 -18.54 12.94 -18.43
N ILE A 662 -18.05 11.78 -17.95
CA ILE A 662 -16.65 11.61 -17.53
C ILE A 662 -15.65 11.89 -18.67
N GLY A 663 -16.03 11.68 -19.94
CA GLY A 663 -15.18 11.93 -21.10
C GLY A 663 -14.81 13.41 -21.29
N GLN A 664 -15.50 14.32 -20.60
CA GLN A 664 -15.17 15.75 -20.58
C GLN A 664 -13.96 16.09 -19.69
N LEU A 665 -13.51 15.14 -18.87
CA LEU A 665 -12.40 15.26 -17.92
C LEU A 665 -11.08 14.75 -18.54
N ALA A 666 -10.63 15.38 -19.63
CA ALA A 666 -9.45 14.94 -20.40
C ALA A 666 -8.12 14.86 -19.61
N ASN A 667 -8.06 15.47 -18.42
CA ASN A 667 -6.89 15.43 -17.54
C ASN A 667 -6.87 14.20 -16.60
N LEU A 668 -7.93 13.39 -16.59
CA LEU A 668 -8.09 12.27 -15.67
C LEU A 668 -7.01 11.21 -15.91
N ARG A 669 -6.40 10.76 -14.81
CA ARG A 669 -5.32 9.77 -14.73
C ARG A 669 -5.77 8.52 -14.00
N THR A 670 -6.47 8.67 -12.88
CA THR A 670 -7.06 7.53 -12.16
C THR A 670 -8.58 7.65 -12.13
N LEU A 671 -9.23 6.52 -12.38
CA LEU A 671 -10.68 6.36 -12.34
C LEU A 671 -10.97 5.08 -11.54
N PRO A 672 -11.89 5.10 -10.54
CA PRO A 672 -12.08 3.97 -9.65
C PRO A 672 -12.70 2.78 -10.40
N HIS A 673 -13.73 3.08 -11.19
CA HIS A 673 -14.41 2.18 -12.10
C HIS A 673 -15.20 3.01 -13.13
N PHE A 674 -15.67 2.35 -14.18
CA PHE A 674 -16.57 2.93 -15.16
C PHE A 674 -17.72 1.95 -15.42
N ARG A 675 -18.94 2.32 -15.06
CA ARG A 675 -20.13 1.50 -15.34
C ARG A 675 -20.81 2.04 -16.60
N VAL A 676 -20.87 1.21 -17.63
CA VAL A 676 -21.58 1.52 -18.87
C VAL A 676 -23.08 1.42 -18.62
N SER A 677 -23.84 2.39 -19.11
CA SER A 677 -25.31 2.34 -19.11
C SER A 677 -25.88 3.04 -20.34
N GLN A 678 -27.18 2.85 -20.57
CA GLN A 678 -27.91 3.55 -21.64
C GLN A 678 -28.14 5.04 -21.35
N GLU A 679 -27.86 5.50 -20.12
CA GLU A 679 -27.99 6.91 -19.76
C GLU A 679 -27.01 7.80 -20.51
N LYS A 680 -27.45 9.01 -20.89
CA LYS A 680 -26.62 9.96 -21.63
C LYS A 680 -25.37 10.36 -20.85
N GLY A 681 -24.19 10.17 -21.45
CA GLY A 681 -22.89 10.47 -20.85
C GLY A 681 -22.30 9.33 -20.03
N CYS A 682 -22.94 8.15 -20.01
CA CYS A 682 -22.43 6.93 -19.38
C CYS A 682 -22.09 5.84 -20.42
N GLN A 683 -22.10 6.19 -21.71
CA GLN A 683 -21.72 5.27 -22.77
C GLN A 683 -20.20 5.08 -22.82
N LEU A 684 -19.78 3.95 -23.39
CA LEU A 684 -18.38 3.55 -23.46
C LEU A 684 -17.50 4.53 -24.28
N GLU A 685 -18.10 5.27 -25.22
CA GLU A 685 -17.43 6.32 -25.99
C GLU A 685 -16.84 7.44 -25.14
N GLU A 686 -17.33 7.63 -23.91
CA GLU A 686 -16.79 8.63 -22.99
C GLU A 686 -15.31 8.36 -22.65
N LEU A 687 -14.85 7.10 -22.76
CA LEU A 687 -13.44 6.75 -22.56
C LEU A 687 -12.51 7.14 -23.73
N GLU A 688 -13.05 7.55 -24.87
CA GLU A 688 -12.27 7.88 -26.08
C GLU A 688 -11.23 8.98 -25.80
N HIS A 689 -11.65 10.03 -25.08
CA HIS A 689 -10.86 11.22 -24.84
C HIS A 689 -9.92 11.09 -23.62
N LEU A 690 -10.06 10.02 -22.83
CA LEU A 690 -9.30 9.78 -21.61
C LEU A 690 -7.99 9.01 -21.87
N ARG A 691 -7.16 9.50 -22.80
CA ARG A 691 -5.94 8.81 -23.27
C ARG A 691 -4.86 8.62 -22.20
N ASN A 692 -4.95 9.42 -21.14
CA ASN A 692 -3.97 9.58 -20.09
C ASN A 692 -4.24 8.72 -18.84
N LEU A 693 -5.26 7.85 -18.89
CA LEU A 693 -5.59 6.94 -17.80
C LEU A 693 -4.43 5.98 -17.53
N ARG A 694 -4.15 5.78 -16.24
CA ARG A 694 -3.06 4.94 -15.73
C ARG A 694 -3.53 4.05 -14.58
N GLY A 695 -2.73 3.04 -14.27
CA GLY A 695 -3.00 2.15 -13.14
C GLY A 695 -4.04 1.07 -13.49
N LYS A 696 -5.09 0.94 -12.66
CA LYS A 696 -6.16 -0.06 -12.86
C LYS A 696 -7.41 0.60 -13.41
N LEU A 697 -7.96 0.07 -14.51
CA LEU A 697 -9.26 0.44 -15.03
C LEU A 697 -10.22 -0.74 -14.87
N LYS A 698 -11.37 -0.52 -14.23
CA LYS A 698 -12.45 -1.50 -14.11
C LYS A 698 -13.65 -1.01 -14.89
N ILE A 699 -14.14 -1.81 -15.84
CA ILE A 699 -15.32 -1.50 -16.65
C ILE A 699 -16.41 -2.51 -16.32
N PHE A 700 -17.57 -2.00 -15.95
CA PHE A 700 -18.77 -2.76 -15.60
C PHE A 700 -19.92 -2.44 -16.56
N GLY A 701 -20.96 -3.26 -16.57
CA GLY A 701 -22.16 -3.00 -17.36
C GLY A 701 -21.96 -3.18 -18.86
N LEU A 702 -20.97 -3.98 -19.29
CA LEU A 702 -20.62 -4.15 -20.69
C LEU A 702 -21.73 -4.81 -21.53
N GLU A 703 -22.73 -5.42 -20.90
CA GLU A 703 -23.96 -5.89 -21.55
C GLU A 703 -24.76 -4.76 -22.22
N ASN A 704 -24.54 -3.50 -21.82
CA ASN A 704 -25.21 -2.33 -22.41
C ASN A 704 -24.55 -1.84 -23.71
N VAL A 705 -23.46 -2.45 -24.17
CA VAL A 705 -22.77 -2.08 -25.42
C VAL A 705 -23.33 -2.89 -26.57
N SER A 706 -23.69 -2.22 -27.67
CA SER A 706 -24.47 -2.83 -28.74
C SER A 706 -23.70 -3.19 -30.02
N SER A 707 -22.41 -2.83 -30.14
CA SER A 707 -21.61 -3.18 -31.32
C SER A 707 -20.09 -3.06 -31.10
N PHE A 708 -19.33 -3.67 -32.02
CA PHE A 708 -17.88 -3.51 -32.14
C PHE A 708 -17.46 -2.04 -32.22
N GLU A 709 -18.13 -1.20 -33.03
CA GLU A 709 -17.74 0.20 -33.23
C GLU A 709 -17.90 1.03 -31.95
N SER A 710 -18.92 0.74 -31.13
CA SER A 710 -19.10 1.40 -29.83
C SER A 710 -17.99 0.99 -28.85
N ALA A 711 -17.65 -0.29 -28.83
CA ALA A 711 -16.53 -0.82 -28.04
C ALA A 711 -15.17 -0.24 -28.46
N ALA A 712 -14.88 -0.21 -29.76
CA ALA A 712 -13.61 0.25 -30.32
C ALA A 712 -13.34 1.74 -30.05
N LYS A 713 -14.39 2.57 -29.91
CA LYS A 713 -14.24 3.98 -29.53
C LYS A 713 -13.64 4.16 -28.14
N ALA A 714 -13.71 3.16 -27.27
CA ALA A 714 -13.01 3.19 -26.00
C ALA A 714 -11.50 3.31 -26.16
N LYS A 715 -10.91 2.95 -27.32
CA LYS A 715 -9.48 3.06 -27.64
C LYS A 715 -8.58 2.53 -26.51
N LEU A 716 -8.90 1.35 -25.98
CA LEU A 716 -8.14 0.74 -24.88
C LEU A 716 -6.71 0.38 -25.32
N SER A 717 -6.53 0.01 -26.58
CA SER A 717 -5.25 -0.30 -27.20
C SER A 717 -4.31 0.90 -27.34
N GLU A 718 -4.81 2.15 -27.23
CA GLU A 718 -3.98 3.37 -27.25
C GLU A 718 -3.56 3.82 -25.83
N LYS A 719 -4.10 3.20 -24.77
CA LYS A 719 -3.90 3.63 -23.37
C LYS A 719 -2.74 2.88 -22.71
N SER A 720 -1.51 3.26 -23.09
CA SER A 720 -0.26 2.60 -22.67
C SER A 720 0.03 2.61 -21.17
N SER A 721 -0.55 3.56 -20.43
CA SER A 721 -0.29 3.71 -18.99
C SER A 721 -1.18 2.81 -18.10
N ILE A 722 -2.16 2.11 -18.67
CA ILE A 722 -3.00 1.16 -17.95
C ILE A 722 -2.21 -0.14 -17.71
N GLN A 723 -2.04 -0.49 -16.43
CA GLN A 723 -1.34 -1.71 -16.02
C GLN A 723 -2.31 -2.84 -15.65
N GLY A 724 -3.55 -2.53 -15.28
CA GLY A 724 -4.57 -3.52 -14.96
C GLY A 724 -5.92 -3.18 -15.58
N LEU A 725 -6.58 -4.18 -16.17
CA LEU A 725 -7.89 -4.04 -16.80
C LEU A 725 -8.84 -5.11 -16.26
N ARG A 726 -10.01 -4.69 -15.80
CA ARG A 726 -11.13 -5.59 -15.48
C ARG A 726 -12.31 -5.28 -16.40
N LEU A 727 -12.80 -6.30 -17.11
CA LEU A 727 -14.00 -6.23 -17.94
C LEU A 727 -15.09 -7.08 -17.28
N SER A 728 -16.26 -6.51 -17.05
CA SER A 728 -17.33 -7.14 -16.29
C SER A 728 -18.68 -6.95 -16.97
N TRP A 729 -19.41 -8.05 -17.14
CA TRP A 729 -20.80 -8.11 -17.58
C TRP A 729 -21.67 -8.51 -16.40
N ASP A 730 -22.78 -7.81 -16.20
CA ASP A 730 -23.72 -8.17 -15.12
C ASP A 730 -24.55 -9.41 -15.50
N ASP A 731 -25.05 -10.12 -14.50
CA ASP A 731 -25.85 -11.33 -14.72
C ASP A 731 -27.30 -10.97 -15.07
N THR A 732 -27.54 -10.63 -16.33
CA THR A 732 -28.88 -10.34 -16.85
C THR A 732 -29.58 -11.63 -17.31
N ASN A 733 -30.87 -11.77 -17.00
CA ASN A 733 -31.70 -12.92 -17.42
C ASN A 733 -32.10 -12.90 -18.92
N GLU A 734 -31.60 -11.92 -19.68
CA GLU A 734 -31.95 -11.74 -21.09
C GLU A 734 -30.98 -12.53 -21.98
N ASP A 735 -31.51 -13.32 -22.92
CA ASP A 735 -30.72 -14.00 -23.94
C ASP A 735 -30.01 -12.97 -24.83
N CYS A 736 -28.75 -12.68 -24.52
CA CYS A 736 -27.94 -11.79 -25.34
C CYS A 736 -27.61 -12.45 -26.69
N ASP A 737 -27.70 -11.69 -27.78
CA ASP A 737 -27.21 -12.11 -29.10
C ASP A 737 -25.70 -12.39 -29.01
N ASP A 738 -25.35 -13.65 -29.25
CA ASP A 738 -23.99 -14.16 -29.14
C ASP A 738 -23.03 -13.48 -30.13
N ASN A 739 -23.51 -13.11 -31.33
CA ASN A 739 -22.68 -12.39 -32.29
C ASN A 739 -22.34 -10.98 -31.80
N ASN A 740 -23.30 -10.32 -31.18
CA ASN A 740 -23.10 -8.97 -30.66
C ASN A 740 -22.09 -8.96 -29.50
N ILE A 741 -22.27 -9.81 -28.48
CA ILE A 741 -21.37 -9.81 -27.31
C ILE A 741 -19.93 -10.19 -27.68
N ASN A 742 -19.75 -11.14 -28.62
CA ASN A 742 -18.44 -11.48 -29.16
C ASN A 742 -17.82 -10.29 -29.93
N SER A 743 -18.62 -9.56 -30.71
CA SER A 743 -18.15 -8.36 -31.44
C SER A 743 -17.74 -7.22 -30.49
N VAL A 744 -18.44 -7.04 -29.38
CA VAL A 744 -18.08 -6.07 -28.33
C VAL A 744 -16.72 -6.42 -27.72
N MET A 745 -16.52 -7.69 -27.39
CA MET A 745 -15.26 -8.18 -26.82
C MET A 745 -14.08 -7.98 -27.79
N GLU A 746 -14.30 -8.13 -29.09
CA GLU A 746 -13.29 -7.86 -30.13
C GLU A 746 -12.86 -6.37 -30.13
N GLY A 747 -13.80 -5.45 -29.94
CA GLY A 747 -13.53 -4.00 -29.88
C GLY A 747 -12.83 -3.53 -28.59
N LEU A 748 -12.78 -4.37 -27.55
CA LEU A 748 -12.17 -4.05 -26.24
C LEU A 748 -10.68 -4.42 -26.14
N GLN A 749 -9.98 -4.47 -27.27
CA GLN A 749 -8.56 -4.84 -27.34
C GLN A 749 -7.70 -4.00 -26.35
N PRO A 750 -6.99 -4.63 -25.39
CA PRO A 750 -6.13 -3.93 -24.45
C PRO A 750 -4.81 -3.47 -25.08
N HIS A 751 -4.09 -2.59 -24.38
CA HIS A 751 -2.73 -2.20 -24.76
C HIS A 751 -1.72 -3.35 -24.51
N PRO A 752 -0.70 -3.55 -25.37
CA PRO A 752 0.31 -4.62 -25.24
C PRO A 752 1.10 -4.70 -23.93
N ASP A 753 1.26 -3.56 -23.26
CA ASP A 753 1.99 -3.45 -21.99
C ASP A 753 1.15 -3.75 -20.75
N LEU A 754 -0.08 -4.25 -20.93
CA LEU A 754 -0.96 -4.63 -19.82
C LEU A 754 -0.34 -5.75 -18.96
N LYS A 755 -0.30 -5.56 -17.65
CA LYS A 755 0.26 -6.54 -16.69
C LYS A 755 -0.81 -7.44 -16.05
N SER A 756 -2.06 -6.96 -15.94
CA SER A 756 -3.12 -7.69 -15.25
C SER A 756 -4.43 -7.58 -16.03
N LEU A 757 -5.03 -8.72 -16.38
CA LEU A 757 -6.32 -8.80 -17.07
C LEU A 757 -7.31 -9.65 -16.27
N ALA A 758 -8.52 -9.15 -16.07
CA ALA A 758 -9.62 -9.88 -15.46
C ALA A 758 -10.88 -9.76 -16.32
N ILE A 759 -11.51 -10.89 -16.66
CA ILE A 759 -12.75 -10.96 -17.44
C ILE A 759 -13.79 -11.67 -16.57
N TRP A 760 -14.94 -11.04 -16.38
CA TRP A 760 -16.00 -11.53 -15.48
C TRP A 760 -17.37 -11.52 -16.17
N GLY A 761 -18.10 -12.64 -16.12
CA GLY A 761 -19.49 -12.71 -16.55
C GLY A 761 -19.72 -12.70 -18.07
N PHE A 762 -18.67 -12.87 -18.88
CA PHE A 762 -18.79 -12.84 -20.35
C PHE A 762 -19.64 -14.02 -20.86
N LYS A 763 -20.76 -13.70 -21.52
CA LYS A 763 -21.75 -14.66 -22.02
C LYS A 763 -21.54 -15.04 -23.49
N GLY A 764 -20.43 -14.66 -24.11
CA GLY A 764 -20.14 -15.01 -25.51
C GLY A 764 -19.55 -16.41 -25.66
N SER A 765 -19.79 -17.03 -26.82
CA SER A 765 -19.29 -18.37 -27.13
C SER A 765 -17.81 -18.42 -27.55
N ARG A 766 -17.21 -17.29 -27.94
CA ARG A 766 -15.85 -17.25 -28.52
C ARG A 766 -14.96 -16.21 -27.85
N PHE A 767 -13.69 -16.57 -27.66
CA PHE A 767 -12.65 -15.61 -27.28
C PHE A 767 -12.29 -14.70 -28.46
N PRO A 768 -11.93 -13.44 -28.19
CA PRO A 768 -11.59 -12.47 -29.23
C PRO A 768 -10.26 -12.79 -29.91
N SER A 769 -10.07 -12.29 -31.13
CA SER A 769 -8.88 -12.58 -31.94
C SER A 769 -7.58 -12.14 -31.26
N TRP A 770 -7.60 -11.03 -30.50
CA TRP A 770 -6.45 -10.55 -29.74
C TRP A 770 -6.04 -11.49 -28.57
N MET A 771 -6.89 -12.45 -28.20
CA MET A 771 -6.62 -13.47 -27.17
C MET A 771 -6.39 -14.88 -27.74
N VAL A 772 -6.60 -15.10 -29.05
CA VAL A 772 -6.51 -16.42 -29.70
C VAL A 772 -5.56 -16.43 -30.91
N ALA A 773 -5.23 -15.28 -31.49
CA ALA A 773 -4.36 -15.20 -32.66
C ALA A 773 -2.93 -15.64 -32.31
N LYS A 774 -2.50 -16.77 -32.87
CA LYS A 774 -1.19 -17.42 -32.61
C LYS A 774 0.01 -16.47 -32.81
N ASP A 775 0.03 -15.68 -33.88
CA ASP A 775 1.10 -14.69 -34.13
C ASP A 775 0.87 -13.34 -33.41
N GLY A 776 -0.38 -13.06 -32.99
CA GLY A 776 -0.79 -11.80 -32.37
C GLY A 776 -0.70 -11.77 -30.84
N LEU A 777 -0.92 -12.90 -30.16
CA LEU A 777 -0.84 -13.04 -28.70
C LEU A 777 0.53 -12.69 -28.14
N MET A 778 1.61 -13.13 -28.82
CA MET A 778 3.00 -12.80 -28.48
C MET A 778 3.31 -11.30 -28.61
N VAL A 779 2.51 -10.56 -29.39
CA VAL A 779 2.66 -9.12 -29.56
C VAL A 779 1.78 -8.36 -28.58
N LEU A 780 0.56 -8.85 -28.32
CA LEU A 780 -0.49 -8.09 -27.65
C LEU A 780 -0.64 -8.36 -26.14
N LEU A 781 -0.14 -9.48 -25.61
CA LEU A 781 -0.24 -9.80 -24.17
C LEU A 781 1.09 -10.28 -23.56
N ARG A 782 2.23 -10.00 -24.20
CA ARG A 782 3.56 -10.47 -23.76
C ARG A 782 3.95 -10.05 -22.34
N ASN A 783 3.44 -8.90 -21.90
CA ASN A 783 3.76 -8.32 -20.59
C ASN A 783 2.76 -8.72 -19.50
N LEU A 784 1.82 -9.61 -19.82
CA LEU A 784 0.79 -10.06 -18.89
C LEU A 784 1.39 -10.93 -17.80
N VAL A 785 1.21 -10.51 -16.56
CA VAL A 785 1.66 -11.18 -15.33
C VAL A 785 0.51 -11.94 -14.66
N ARG A 786 -0.71 -11.41 -14.75
CA ARG A 786 -1.90 -11.99 -14.11
C ARG A 786 -3.07 -12.06 -15.07
N LEU A 787 -3.71 -13.23 -15.13
CA LEU A 787 -4.94 -13.45 -15.89
C LEU A 787 -6.01 -14.10 -15.00
N ARG A 788 -7.19 -13.50 -14.93
CA ARG A 788 -8.37 -14.07 -14.26
C ARG A 788 -9.55 -14.15 -15.21
N LEU A 789 -10.07 -15.36 -15.41
CA LEU A 789 -11.24 -15.67 -16.21
C LEU A 789 -12.31 -16.21 -15.27
N GLU A 790 -13.44 -15.52 -15.17
CA GLU A 790 -14.47 -15.86 -14.19
C GLU A 790 -15.89 -15.77 -14.78
N LYS A 791 -16.73 -16.78 -14.52
CA LYS A 791 -18.14 -16.83 -14.97
C LYS A 791 -18.29 -16.69 -16.50
N LEU A 792 -17.53 -17.47 -17.27
CA LEU A 792 -17.58 -17.46 -18.73
C LEU A 792 -18.61 -18.48 -19.25
N GLY A 793 -19.87 -18.05 -19.38
CA GLY A 793 -21.02 -18.96 -19.45
C GLY A 793 -21.15 -19.80 -20.73
N LYS A 794 -20.79 -19.27 -21.91
CA LYS A 794 -20.97 -19.97 -23.20
C LYS A 794 -19.69 -20.48 -23.84
N CYS A 795 -18.51 -20.16 -23.29
CA CYS A 795 -17.23 -20.59 -23.86
C CYS A 795 -17.03 -22.11 -23.69
N GLU A 796 -16.78 -22.81 -24.79
CA GLU A 796 -16.55 -24.27 -24.79
C GLU A 796 -15.07 -24.67 -24.73
N GLN A 797 -14.17 -23.74 -25.07
CA GLN A 797 -12.72 -23.94 -25.15
C GLN A 797 -12.01 -22.98 -24.19
N VAL A 798 -10.69 -23.17 -24.04
CA VAL A 798 -9.81 -22.27 -23.28
C VAL A 798 -8.82 -21.59 -24.24
N PRO A 799 -8.40 -20.35 -23.96
CA PRO A 799 -7.47 -19.64 -24.84
C PRO A 799 -6.05 -20.25 -24.77
N PRO A 800 -5.24 -20.10 -25.84
CA PRO A 800 -3.85 -20.55 -25.86
C PRO A 800 -2.97 -19.62 -25.00
N LEU A 801 -2.58 -20.07 -23.80
CA LEU A 801 -1.85 -19.28 -22.81
C LEU A 801 -0.41 -19.76 -22.57
N GLY A 802 -0.05 -20.95 -23.06
CA GLY A 802 1.23 -21.61 -22.75
C GLY A 802 2.49 -20.83 -23.13
N ASP A 803 2.44 -20.04 -24.20
CA ASP A 803 3.60 -19.29 -24.70
C ASP A 803 3.78 -17.92 -24.00
N LEU A 804 2.93 -17.53 -23.02
CA LEU A 804 3.03 -16.22 -22.36
C LEU A 804 4.29 -16.13 -21.45
N PRO A 805 5.25 -15.23 -21.74
CA PRO A 805 6.58 -15.27 -21.11
C PRO A 805 6.62 -14.65 -19.71
N CYS A 806 5.64 -13.83 -19.34
CA CYS A 806 5.59 -13.09 -18.09
C CYS A 806 4.49 -13.56 -17.12
N LEU A 807 3.66 -14.53 -17.50
CA LEU A 807 2.50 -14.94 -16.72
C LEU A 807 2.94 -15.66 -15.44
N GLU A 808 2.62 -15.06 -14.28
CA GLU A 808 2.94 -15.59 -12.95
C GLU A 808 1.71 -16.15 -12.22
N SER A 809 0.50 -15.67 -12.54
CA SER A 809 -0.73 -16.15 -11.90
C SER A 809 -1.90 -16.28 -12.88
N LEU A 810 -2.56 -17.44 -12.84
CA LEU A 810 -3.70 -17.78 -13.68
C LEU A 810 -4.86 -18.28 -12.82
N TRP A 811 -6.04 -17.67 -13.00
CA TRP A 811 -7.28 -18.10 -12.35
C TRP A 811 -8.35 -18.37 -13.40
N MET A 812 -8.95 -19.55 -13.36
CA MET A 812 -10.10 -19.94 -14.18
C MET A 812 -11.20 -20.45 -13.26
N VAL A 813 -12.25 -19.65 -13.09
CA VAL A 813 -13.31 -19.88 -12.10
C VAL A 813 -14.69 -19.87 -12.76
N SER A 814 -15.50 -20.89 -12.54
CA SER A 814 -16.87 -20.97 -13.08
C SER A 814 -16.92 -20.86 -14.63
N LEU A 815 -16.31 -21.82 -15.34
CA LEU A 815 -16.42 -21.96 -16.80
C LEU A 815 -17.29 -23.20 -17.11
N PRO A 816 -18.63 -23.09 -17.06
CA PRO A 816 -19.51 -24.26 -16.98
C PRO A 816 -19.60 -25.09 -18.26
N ASN A 817 -19.21 -24.56 -19.43
CA ASN A 817 -19.31 -25.26 -20.72
C ASN A 817 -17.99 -25.84 -21.23
N VAL A 818 -16.87 -25.55 -20.56
CA VAL A 818 -15.56 -26.10 -20.93
C VAL A 818 -15.52 -27.57 -20.54
N LYS A 819 -15.45 -28.46 -21.55
CA LYS A 819 -15.42 -29.91 -21.34
C LYS A 819 -14.02 -30.50 -21.27
N ARG A 820 -13.06 -29.89 -21.95
CA ARG A 820 -11.66 -30.35 -21.96
C ARG A 820 -10.68 -29.19 -21.95
N ILE A 821 -9.51 -29.41 -21.34
CA ILE A 821 -8.32 -28.56 -21.48
C ILE A 821 -7.27 -29.40 -22.23
N GLY A 822 -7.12 -29.16 -23.53
CA GLY A 822 -6.24 -29.92 -24.41
C GLY A 822 -5.04 -29.15 -24.96
N ALA A 823 -4.51 -29.61 -26.10
CA ALA A 823 -3.34 -29.03 -26.78
C ALA A 823 -3.49 -27.53 -27.09
N GLU A 824 -4.73 -27.05 -27.29
CA GLU A 824 -5.06 -25.65 -27.53
C GLU A 824 -4.62 -24.72 -26.40
N PHE A 825 -4.69 -25.16 -25.14
CA PHE A 825 -4.29 -24.36 -23.98
C PHE A 825 -2.78 -24.05 -23.96
N TYR A 826 -2.00 -25.04 -24.41
CA TYR A 826 -0.55 -24.98 -24.45
C TYR A 826 -0.01 -24.16 -25.64
N GLY A 827 -0.85 -23.81 -26.62
CA GLY A 827 -0.45 -23.02 -27.79
C GLY A 827 0.40 -23.78 -28.81
N LEU A 828 0.41 -25.12 -28.76
CA LEU A 828 1.25 -25.96 -29.60
C LEU A 828 0.69 -26.10 -31.02
N ASP A 829 1.49 -25.71 -32.01
CA ASP A 829 1.33 -26.19 -33.39
C ASP A 829 2.29 -27.35 -33.62
N ILE A 830 1.75 -28.51 -33.98
CA ILE A 830 2.44 -29.78 -34.15
C ILE A 830 3.48 -29.71 -35.29
N ASN A 831 3.51 -28.62 -36.08
CA ASN A 831 4.28 -28.53 -37.32
C ASN A 831 5.48 -27.56 -37.32
N ALA A 832 5.84 -26.87 -36.22
CA ALA A 832 6.71 -25.68 -36.34
C ALA A 832 7.98 -25.56 -35.46
N ARG A 833 8.32 -26.47 -34.54
CA ARG A 833 9.45 -26.19 -33.61
C ARG A 833 10.34 -27.42 -33.36
N SER A 834 11.56 -27.40 -33.92
CA SER A 834 12.56 -28.48 -33.85
C SER A 834 13.49 -28.45 -32.62
N SER A 835 13.18 -27.69 -31.56
CA SER A 835 14.03 -27.56 -30.36
C SER A 835 13.23 -27.65 -29.05
N ALA A 836 13.90 -28.00 -27.94
CA ALA A 836 13.30 -27.98 -26.61
C ALA A 836 12.77 -26.57 -26.27
N PHE A 837 11.53 -26.48 -25.78
CA PHE A 837 10.91 -25.23 -25.35
C PHE A 837 10.16 -25.41 -24.04
N THR A 838 9.94 -24.31 -23.32
CA THR A 838 9.34 -24.28 -21.99
C THR A 838 8.07 -23.46 -22.02
N LEU A 839 6.94 -24.09 -21.67
CA LEU A 839 5.63 -23.45 -21.58
C LEU A 839 5.36 -23.00 -20.15
N PHE A 840 4.62 -21.91 -19.99
CA PHE A 840 4.30 -21.31 -18.69
C PHE A 840 5.55 -21.07 -17.83
N SER A 841 6.62 -20.56 -18.46
CA SER A 841 7.96 -20.47 -17.88
C SER A 841 8.05 -19.69 -16.56
N LYS A 842 7.10 -18.78 -16.27
CA LYS A 842 7.07 -18.00 -15.02
C LYS A 842 5.85 -18.26 -14.14
N LEU A 843 4.96 -19.19 -14.51
CA LEU A 843 3.72 -19.42 -13.78
C LEU A 843 4.03 -19.98 -12.39
N LYS A 844 3.54 -19.31 -11.34
CA LYS A 844 3.75 -19.68 -9.93
C LYS A 844 2.46 -20.16 -9.28
N CYS A 845 1.33 -19.55 -9.63
CA CYS A 845 0.01 -19.87 -9.06
C CYS A 845 -0.98 -20.19 -10.18
N PHE A 846 -1.63 -21.35 -10.09
CA PHE A 846 -2.69 -21.76 -11.01
C PHE A 846 -3.89 -22.27 -10.22
N GLU A 847 -5.06 -21.69 -10.49
CA GLU A 847 -6.33 -22.09 -9.88
C GLU A 847 -7.40 -22.43 -10.92
N LEU A 848 -7.99 -23.62 -10.78
CA LEU A 848 -9.19 -24.09 -11.48
C LEU A 848 -10.30 -24.28 -10.44
N ARG A 849 -11.42 -23.57 -10.61
CA ARG A 849 -12.54 -23.64 -9.66
C ARG A 849 -13.91 -23.69 -10.36
N ASP A 850 -14.86 -24.46 -9.83
CA ASP A 850 -16.28 -24.47 -10.22
C ASP A 850 -16.55 -24.74 -11.72
N MET A 851 -15.72 -25.56 -12.40
CA MET A 851 -15.93 -25.94 -13.81
C MET A 851 -16.72 -27.25 -13.93
N GLY A 852 -18.02 -27.20 -13.68
CA GLY A 852 -18.90 -28.38 -13.56
C GLY A 852 -19.00 -29.33 -14.76
N SER A 853 -18.61 -28.91 -15.97
CA SER A 853 -18.60 -29.78 -17.16
C SER A 853 -17.22 -30.28 -17.57
N LEU A 854 -16.16 -29.90 -16.86
CA LEU A 854 -14.80 -30.28 -17.23
C LEU A 854 -14.60 -31.78 -16.96
N GLU A 855 -14.40 -32.55 -18.03
CA GLU A 855 -14.24 -34.02 -18.00
C GLU A 855 -12.75 -34.41 -18.05
N GLU A 856 -11.94 -33.66 -18.80
CA GLU A 856 -10.55 -34.04 -19.08
C GLU A 856 -9.61 -32.83 -19.07
N TRP A 857 -8.47 -32.96 -18.40
CA TRP A 857 -7.30 -32.08 -18.58
C TRP A 857 -6.13 -32.92 -19.08
N SER A 858 -5.79 -32.76 -20.37
CA SER A 858 -4.81 -33.60 -21.08
C SER A 858 -3.40 -32.99 -21.04
N ASP A 859 -2.41 -33.85 -21.28
CA ASP A 859 -1.01 -33.47 -21.46
C ASP A 859 -0.77 -32.59 -22.69
N ALA A 860 0.30 -31.81 -22.66
CA ALA A 860 0.83 -31.16 -23.84
C ALA A 860 1.29 -32.23 -24.85
N MET A 861 0.64 -32.31 -26.02
CA MET A 861 0.98 -33.31 -27.03
C MET A 861 2.47 -33.24 -27.43
N VAL A 862 3.19 -34.33 -27.19
CA VAL A 862 4.55 -34.54 -27.72
C VAL A 862 4.41 -35.27 -29.06
N PRO A 863 4.93 -34.72 -30.18
CA PRO A 863 5.00 -35.47 -31.43
C PRO A 863 5.83 -36.74 -31.21
N SER A 864 5.31 -37.89 -31.63
CA SER A 864 5.91 -39.23 -31.45
C SER A 864 7.34 -39.36 -32.02
N ASP A 865 7.77 -38.40 -32.84
CA ASP A 865 8.98 -38.47 -33.65
C ASP A 865 10.07 -37.47 -33.21
N SER A 866 9.85 -36.70 -32.12
CA SER A 866 10.80 -35.70 -31.64
C SER A 866 11.39 -36.05 -30.28
N SER A 867 12.72 -36.16 -30.22
CA SER A 867 13.54 -36.30 -29.00
C SER A 867 13.58 -35.03 -28.12
N SER A 868 12.65 -34.09 -28.31
CA SER A 868 12.57 -32.83 -27.57
C SER A 868 11.76 -32.97 -26.29
N SER A 869 12.37 -32.68 -25.13
CA SER A 869 11.66 -32.56 -23.86
C SER A 869 10.85 -31.25 -23.82
N ILE A 870 9.53 -31.35 -23.82
CA ILE A 870 8.65 -30.22 -23.53
C ILE A 870 8.61 -30.07 -22.01
N LYS A 871 8.99 -28.91 -21.48
CA LYS A 871 8.82 -28.59 -20.06
C LYS A 871 7.61 -27.69 -19.88
N VAL A 872 6.61 -28.17 -19.14
CA VAL A 872 5.40 -27.41 -18.83
C VAL A 872 5.42 -27.07 -17.34
N PHE A 873 5.13 -25.81 -16.98
CA PHE A 873 5.01 -25.34 -15.60
C PHE A 873 6.26 -25.53 -14.70
N PRO A 874 7.48 -25.17 -15.16
CA PRO A 874 8.71 -25.44 -14.40
C PRO A 874 8.80 -24.73 -13.03
N ASN A 875 8.07 -23.63 -12.85
CA ASN A 875 8.14 -22.76 -11.66
C ASN A 875 6.82 -22.72 -10.87
N LEU A 876 5.87 -23.61 -11.17
CA LEU A 876 4.58 -23.65 -10.50
C LEU A 876 4.79 -24.06 -9.03
N ARG A 877 4.29 -23.24 -8.10
CA ARG A 877 4.38 -23.43 -6.66
C ARG A 877 3.04 -23.80 -6.05
N ASP A 878 1.97 -23.17 -6.51
CA ASP A 878 0.64 -23.32 -5.93
C ASP A 878 -0.33 -23.79 -7.03
N LEU A 879 -0.88 -24.99 -6.88
CA LEU A 879 -1.92 -25.54 -7.76
C LEU A 879 -3.18 -25.82 -6.94
N ARG A 880 -4.28 -25.15 -7.30
CA ARG A 880 -5.58 -25.29 -6.64
C ARG A 880 -6.65 -25.73 -7.62
N ILE A 881 -7.32 -26.82 -7.30
CA ILE A 881 -8.36 -27.45 -8.10
C ILE A 881 -9.57 -27.65 -7.18
N ALA A 882 -10.71 -27.06 -7.50
CA ALA A 882 -11.89 -27.13 -6.62
C ALA A 882 -13.21 -27.16 -7.41
N GLY A 883 -14.20 -27.94 -6.96
CA GLY A 883 -15.54 -27.95 -7.54
C GLY A 883 -15.57 -28.47 -8.99
N LEU A 884 -14.85 -29.56 -9.28
CA LEU A 884 -14.72 -30.18 -10.60
C LEU A 884 -15.30 -31.61 -10.60
N PRO A 885 -16.63 -31.77 -10.50
CA PRO A 885 -17.24 -33.07 -10.22
C PRO A 885 -17.06 -34.12 -11.33
N LYS A 886 -16.86 -33.71 -12.59
CA LYS A 886 -16.72 -34.61 -13.75
C LYS A 886 -15.28 -34.88 -14.17
N LEU A 887 -14.30 -34.20 -13.57
CA LEU A 887 -12.92 -34.29 -13.99
C LEU A 887 -12.38 -35.69 -13.67
N ALA A 888 -12.03 -36.46 -14.71
CA ALA A 888 -11.54 -37.83 -14.54
C ALA A 888 -10.02 -37.95 -14.61
N VAL A 889 -9.35 -37.06 -15.36
CA VAL A 889 -7.93 -37.14 -15.70
C VAL A 889 -7.26 -35.78 -15.55
N LEU A 890 -6.08 -35.78 -14.91
CA LEU A 890 -5.13 -34.66 -14.82
C LEU A 890 -3.90 -34.92 -15.73
N PRO A 891 -3.19 -33.87 -16.16
CA PRO A 891 -1.92 -34.02 -16.87
C PRO A 891 -0.87 -34.68 -15.98
N ASP A 892 0.17 -35.22 -16.63
CA ASP A 892 1.34 -35.80 -15.97
C ASP A 892 2.09 -34.73 -15.16
N MET A 893 2.32 -35.03 -13.89
CA MET A 893 2.94 -34.15 -12.91
C MET A 893 4.47 -34.29 -12.86
N GLU A 894 5.10 -35.13 -13.70
CA GLU A 894 6.55 -35.39 -13.69
C GLU A 894 7.39 -34.09 -13.77
N ASN A 895 6.91 -33.07 -14.47
CA ASN A 895 7.62 -31.81 -14.66
C ASN A 895 7.38 -30.74 -13.57
N LEU A 896 6.49 -30.99 -12.60
CA LEU A 896 6.08 -30.03 -11.55
C LEU A 896 7.00 -30.03 -10.31
N THR A 897 8.31 -30.13 -10.52
CA THR A 897 9.29 -30.26 -9.43
C THR A 897 9.35 -29.09 -8.44
N SER A 898 8.83 -27.91 -8.81
CA SER A 898 8.78 -26.70 -7.97
C SER A 898 7.50 -26.56 -7.12
N LEU A 899 6.54 -27.49 -7.26
CA LEU A 899 5.22 -27.39 -6.62
C LEU A 899 5.36 -27.56 -5.10
N ALA A 900 4.90 -26.56 -4.35
CA ALA A 900 4.95 -26.50 -2.89
C ALA A 900 3.59 -26.76 -2.25
N GLU A 901 2.50 -26.28 -2.87
CA GLU A 901 1.12 -26.46 -2.41
C GLU A 901 0.26 -27.09 -3.51
N LEU A 902 -0.36 -28.23 -3.19
CA LEU A 902 -1.38 -28.88 -4.02
C LEU A 902 -2.69 -28.99 -3.24
N SER A 903 -3.73 -28.32 -3.70
CA SER A 903 -5.08 -28.41 -3.12
C SER A 903 -6.07 -28.93 -4.15
N ILE A 904 -6.73 -30.05 -3.86
CA ILE A 904 -7.81 -30.64 -4.66
C ILE A 904 -9.06 -30.77 -3.78
N ARG A 905 -10.18 -30.17 -4.21
CA ARG A 905 -11.43 -30.11 -3.44
C ARG A 905 -12.63 -30.46 -4.32
N GLU A 906 -13.62 -31.17 -3.80
CA GLU A 906 -14.90 -31.42 -4.48
C GLU A 906 -14.69 -31.96 -5.92
N CYS A 907 -13.83 -32.97 -6.07
CA CYS A 907 -13.43 -33.59 -7.34
C CYS A 907 -13.80 -35.08 -7.38
N GLY A 908 -15.09 -35.41 -7.27
CA GLY A 908 -15.56 -36.78 -7.05
C GLY A 908 -15.25 -37.81 -8.15
N SER A 909 -15.02 -37.39 -9.41
CA SER A 909 -14.71 -38.32 -10.52
C SER A 909 -13.20 -38.56 -10.74
N LEU A 910 -12.32 -37.81 -10.04
CA LEU A 910 -10.89 -37.87 -10.30
C LEU A 910 -10.32 -39.17 -9.75
N ALA A 911 -9.87 -40.07 -10.64
CA ALA A 911 -9.49 -41.42 -10.23
C ALA A 911 -7.99 -41.59 -9.92
N CYS A 912 -7.10 -40.70 -10.36
CA CYS A 912 -5.67 -40.81 -10.02
C CYS A 912 -4.92 -39.49 -10.22
N ILE A 913 -3.81 -39.33 -9.50
CA ILE A 913 -2.78 -38.32 -9.79
C ILE A 913 -1.52 -39.07 -10.21
N ARG A 914 -1.11 -38.90 -11.47
CA ARG A 914 0.09 -39.57 -12.02
C ARG A 914 1.36 -38.87 -11.51
N ASN A 915 2.39 -39.66 -11.20
CA ASN A 915 3.72 -39.16 -10.82
C ASN A 915 3.75 -38.17 -9.64
N LEU A 916 2.85 -38.34 -8.66
CA LEU A 916 2.84 -37.55 -7.42
C LEU A 916 4.18 -37.67 -6.65
N ASN A 917 4.84 -38.82 -6.74
CA ASN A 917 6.16 -39.10 -6.18
C ASN A 917 7.30 -38.25 -6.80
N SER A 918 7.11 -37.68 -7.99
CA SER A 918 8.09 -36.81 -8.66
C SER A 918 8.08 -35.38 -8.10
N LEU A 919 7.11 -35.03 -7.26
CA LEU A 919 6.97 -33.70 -6.64
C LEU A 919 7.91 -33.53 -5.44
N THR A 920 9.19 -33.29 -5.72
CA THR A 920 10.24 -33.22 -4.69
C THR A 920 10.16 -32.00 -3.78
N SER A 921 9.40 -30.95 -4.12
CA SER A 921 9.25 -29.72 -3.33
C SER A 921 7.90 -29.59 -2.62
N LEU A 922 7.03 -30.59 -2.67
CA LEU A 922 5.66 -30.51 -2.16
C LEU A 922 5.65 -30.48 -0.62
N GLU A 923 5.25 -29.37 -0.03
CA GLU A 923 5.19 -29.16 1.42
C GLU A 923 3.77 -29.33 1.98
N PHE A 924 2.74 -28.95 1.20
CA PHE A 924 1.34 -28.92 1.62
C PHE A 924 0.46 -29.68 0.61
N LEU A 925 -0.29 -30.66 1.10
CA LEU A 925 -1.28 -31.42 0.32
C LEU A 925 -2.65 -31.35 0.99
N TYR A 926 -3.63 -30.78 0.29
CA TYR A 926 -5.01 -30.68 0.75
C TYR A 926 -5.95 -31.46 -0.18
N LEU A 927 -6.66 -32.44 0.36
CA LEU A 927 -7.63 -33.28 -0.35
C LEU A 927 -8.97 -33.22 0.38
N ASN A 928 -10.00 -32.65 -0.24
CA ASN A 928 -11.36 -32.60 0.33
C ASN A 928 -12.39 -33.12 -0.68
N ASP A 929 -13.31 -33.98 -0.25
CA ASP A 929 -14.38 -34.53 -1.10
C ASP A 929 -13.89 -35.05 -2.47
N CYS A 930 -12.94 -35.99 -2.42
CA CYS A 930 -12.28 -36.61 -3.58
C CYS A 930 -12.39 -38.14 -3.51
N SER A 931 -13.60 -38.67 -3.46
CA SER A 931 -13.88 -40.09 -3.20
C SER A 931 -13.18 -41.06 -4.15
N ALA A 932 -13.28 -40.86 -5.47
CA ALA A 932 -12.63 -41.74 -6.46
C ALA A 932 -11.09 -41.74 -6.35
N LEU A 933 -10.49 -40.61 -5.97
CA LEU A 933 -9.04 -40.47 -5.84
C LEU A 933 -8.53 -41.22 -4.61
N LEU A 934 -9.24 -41.11 -3.49
CA LEU A 934 -8.89 -41.81 -2.26
C LEU A 934 -9.17 -43.31 -2.37
N ASP A 935 -10.14 -43.71 -3.19
CA ASP A 935 -10.40 -45.13 -3.46
C ASP A 935 -9.31 -45.79 -4.30
N ALA A 936 -8.82 -45.08 -5.31
CA ALA A 936 -7.73 -45.52 -6.16
C ALA A 936 -6.37 -45.18 -5.54
N SER A 937 -5.91 -46.02 -4.59
CA SER A 937 -4.55 -46.05 -4.00
C SER A 937 -3.59 -44.96 -4.50
N LEU A 938 -3.41 -43.89 -3.72
CA LEU A 938 -2.42 -42.84 -3.98
C LEU A 938 -1.01 -43.45 -3.91
N ASP A 939 -0.27 -43.48 -5.02
CA ASP A 939 1.14 -43.93 -5.03
C ASP A 939 2.04 -42.84 -4.40
N MET A 940 2.16 -42.87 -3.06
CA MET A 940 2.85 -41.85 -2.25
C MET A 940 4.26 -42.26 -1.83
N LYS A 941 4.94 -43.12 -2.58
CA LYS A 941 6.19 -43.75 -2.14
C LYS A 941 7.37 -42.82 -1.84
N ASN A 942 7.32 -41.50 -2.05
CA ASN A 942 8.52 -40.65 -1.85
C ASN A 942 8.41 -39.10 -1.80
N PRO A 943 7.37 -38.40 -1.29
CA PRO A 943 7.49 -36.95 -1.13
C PRO A 943 8.37 -36.63 0.10
N GLN A 944 9.68 -36.45 -0.10
CA GLN A 944 10.65 -36.17 0.96
C GLN A 944 10.48 -34.80 1.64
N SER A 945 9.54 -33.99 1.19
CA SER A 945 9.34 -32.60 1.60
C SER A 945 7.98 -32.34 2.24
N LEU A 946 7.04 -33.30 2.21
CA LEU A 946 5.67 -33.07 2.67
C LEU A 946 5.64 -32.89 4.19
N ARG A 947 5.12 -31.74 4.64
CA ARG A 947 5.03 -31.33 6.04
C ARG A 947 3.60 -31.36 6.56
N GLU A 948 2.64 -31.01 5.72
CA GLU A 948 1.24 -30.91 6.09
C GLU A 948 0.34 -31.65 5.11
N LEU A 949 -0.55 -32.46 5.66
CA LEU A 949 -1.53 -33.25 4.92
C LEU A 949 -2.89 -33.05 5.54
N ILE A 950 -3.85 -32.58 4.74
CA ILE A 950 -5.24 -32.43 5.14
C ILE A 950 -6.09 -33.31 4.25
N ILE A 951 -6.86 -34.21 4.86
CA ILE A 951 -7.80 -35.07 4.15
C ILE A 951 -9.18 -34.91 4.81
N SER A 952 -10.19 -34.53 4.03
CA SER A 952 -11.55 -34.39 4.55
C SER A 952 -12.68 -34.71 3.57
N GLY A 953 -13.90 -34.85 4.10
CA GLY A 953 -15.15 -34.81 3.33
C GLY A 953 -15.44 -36.08 2.52
N CYS A 954 -15.05 -37.26 3.01
CA CYS A 954 -15.28 -38.54 2.30
C CYS A 954 -16.06 -39.54 3.15
N ASP A 955 -16.92 -40.34 2.52
CA ASP A 955 -17.81 -41.29 3.22
C ASP A 955 -17.03 -42.31 4.07
N LYS A 956 -15.89 -42.80 3.59
CA LYS A 956 -15.03 -43.77 4.30
C LYS A 956 -13.56 -43.47 4.06
N LEU A 957 -12.73 -43.68 5.07
CA LEU A 957 -11.28 -43.67 4.93
C LEU A 957 -10.83 -45.03 4.35
N ASN A 958 -10.39 -45.05 3.09
CA ASN A 958 -10.04 -46.30 2.40
C ASN A 958 -8.76 -46.94 2.99
N PRO A 959 -8.71 -48.27 3.22
CA PRO A 959 -7.50 -48.99 3.62
C PRO A 959 -6.28 -48.79 2.70
N SER A 960 -6.51 -48.44 1.43
CA SER A 960 -5.48 -48.09 0.44
C SER A 960 -4.62 -46.88 0.84
N LEU A 961 -5.09 -46.03 1.76
CA LEU A 961 -4.35 -44.90 2.34
C LEU A 961 -3.25 -45.33 3.32
N ASN A 962 -3.05 -46.64 3.54
CA ASN A 962 -1.92 -47.15 4.32
C ASN A 962 -0.55 -46.69 3.80
N GLN A 963 -0.45 -46.25 2.54
CA GLN A 963 0.79 -45.71 1.98
C GLN A 963 1.26 -44.42 2.69
N ILE A 964 0.36 -43.68 3.36
CA ILE A 964 0.67 -42.51 4.19
C ILE A 964 1.68 -42.88 5.29
N GLN A 965 1.71 -44.13 5.73
CA GLN A 965 2.67 -44.62 6.74
C GLN A 965 4.15 -44.40 6.37
N HIS A 966 4.44 -44.19 5.08
CA HIS A 966 5.79 -43.97 4.57
C HIS A 966 6.20 -42.48 4.57
N LEU A 967 5.30 -41.56 4.93
CA LEU A 967 5.53 -40.10 4.97
C LEU A 967 6.31 -39.69 6.22
N SER A 968 7.60 -40.00 6.23
CA SER A 968 8.46 -39.74 7.38
C SER A 968 8.69 -38.26 7.72
N THR A 969 8.41 -37.32 6.81
CA THR A 969 8.62 -35.87 7.03
C THR A 969 7.39 -35.11 7.54
N LEU A 970 6.24 -35.79 7.64
CA LEU A 970 4.97 -35.17 7.99
C LEU A 970 4.98 -34.66 9.45
N THR A 971 4.69 -33.37 9.63
CA THR A 971 4.63 -32.70 10.93
C THR A 971 3.20 -32.37 11.36
N SER A 972 2.29 -32.15 10.42
CA SER A 972 0.88 -31.88 10.69
C SER A 972 -0.02 -32.77 9.84
N LEU A 973 -1.05 -33.35 10.47
CA LEU A 973 -2.06 -34.18 9.82
C LEU A 973 -3.45 -33.75 10.29
N GLU A 974 -4.32 -33.41 9.36
CA GLU A 974 -5.74 -33.18 9.61
C GLU A 974 -6.59 -34.23 8.91
N ILE A 975 -7.49 -34.85 9.66
CA ILE A 975 -8.49 -35.80 9.17
C ILE A 975 -9.85 -35.26 9.61
N GLY A 976 -10.73 -34.94 8.66
CA GLY A 976 -12.03 -34.42 9.04
C GLY A 976 -13.21 -34.73 8.12
N GLU A 977 -14.42 -34.45 8.58
CA GLU A 977 -15.67 -34.63 7.81
C GLU A 977 -15.83 -36.07 7.24
N PHE A 978 -15.45 -37.09 8.03
CA PHE A 978 -15.65 -38.50 7.67
C PHE A 978 -16.87 -39.08 8.40
N GLU A 979 -17.99 -39.24 7.69
CA GLU A 979 -19.21 -39.76 8.31
C GLU A 979 -19.14 -41.28 8.59
N GLY A 980 -18.48 -42.09 7.76
CA GLY A 980 -18.42 -43.55 7.93
C GLY A 980 -17.18 -44.07 8.67
N LEU A 981 -16.33 -43.19 9.20
CA LEU A 981 -15.10 -43.56 9.90
C LEU A 981 -15.38 -43.88 11.38
N GLU A 982 -15.40 -45.17 11.74
CA GLU A 982 -15.63 -45.61 13.13
C GLU A 982 -14.34 -45.77 13.96
N VAL A 983 -13.22 -46.08 13.30
CA VAL A 983 -11.92 -46.37 13.93
C VAL A 983 -10.81 -45.72 13.12
N LEU A 984 -9.91 -44.99 13.80
CA LEU A 984 -8.72 -44.43 13.16
C LEU A 984 -7.68 -45.53 12.84
N PRO A 985 -6.96 -45.44 11.71
CA PRO A 985 -6.08 -46.52 11.28
C PRO A 985 -4.82 -46.72 12.14
N GLU A 986 -4.39 -47.98 12.27
CA GLU A 986 -3.14 -48.36 12.97
C GLU A 986 -1.87 -47.79 12.31
N TRP A 987 -1.88 -47.57 11.00
CA TRP A 987 -0.72 -47.07 10.27
C TRP A 987 -0.28 -45.67 10.71
N MET A 988 -1.14 -44.91 11.40
CA MET A 988 -0.79 -43.63 11.99
C MET A 988 0.38 -43.75 12.97
N GLY A 989 0.51 -44.88 13.68
CA GLY A 989 1.63 -45.11 14.60
C GLY A 989 3.01 -45.13 13.92
N SER A 990 3.07 -45.22 12.59
CA SER A 990 4.33 -45.13 11.83
C SER A 990 4.83 -43.70 11.64
N LEU A 991 3.99 -42.68 11.89
CA LEU A 991 4.30 -41.25 11.67
C LEU A 991 5.08 -40.62 12.83
N ARG A 992 6.32 -41.05 13.02
CA ARG A 992 7.13 -40.68 14.20
C ARG A 992 7.47 -39.18 14.33
N ASN A 993 7.42 -38.42 13.23
CA ASN A 993 7.74 -36.98 13.21
C ASN A 993 6.50 -36.08 13.31
N LEU A 994 5.31 -36.65 13.42
CA LEU A 994 4.06 -35.91 13.56
C LEU A 994 4.07 -35.10 14.86
N GLN A 995 3.80 -33.80 14.77
CA GLN A 995 3.77 -32.84 15.88
C GLN A 995 2.34 -32.41 16.21
N GLU A 996 1.50 -32.30 15.19
CA GLU A 996 0.10 -31.87 15.30
C GLU A 996 -0.83 -32.88 14.62
N LEU A 997 -1.90 -33.25 15.32
CA LEU A 997 -2.97 -34.09 14.79
C LEU A 997 -4.32 -33.41 15.03
N TRP A 998 -5.04 -33.14 13.95
CA TRP A 998 -6.36 -32.53 13.96
C TRP A 998 -7.40 -33.55 13.50
N ILE A 999 -8.43 -33.76 14.31
CA ILE A 999 -9.58 -34.62 14.01
C ILE A 999 -10.82 -33.74 14.10
N VAL A 1000 -11.45 -33.46 12.97
CA VAL A 1000 -12.52 -32.45 12.88
C VAL A 1000 -13.77 -33.08 12.27
N ASP A 1001 -14.94 -32.90 12.88
CA ASP A 1001 -16.24 -33.27 12.30
C ASP A 1001 -16.38 -34.75 11.85
N CYS A 1002 -15.76 -35.67 12.59
CA CYS A 1002 -15.89 -37.13 12.39
C CYS A 1002 -17.00 -37.70 13.31
N SER A 1003 -18.25 -37.57 12.88
CA SER A 1003 -19.44 -37.84 13.72
C SER A 1003 -19.53 -39.25 14.32
N ASN A 1004 -19.13 -40.29 13.57
CA ASN A 1004 -19.25 -41.70 14.00
C ASN A 1004 -17.96 -42.29 14.59
N LEU A 1005 -16.90 -41.51 14.71
CA LEU A 1005 -15.60 -41.99 15.17
C LEU A 1005 -15.65 -42.37 16.66
N ARG A 1006 -15.31 -43.63 16.96
CA ARG A 1006 -15.42 -44.20 18.32
C ARG A 1006 -14.07 -44.54 18.95
N GLN A 1007 -13.08 -44.88 18.13
CA GLN A 1007 -11.82 -45.45 18.62
C GLN A 1007 -10.61 -44.81 17.96
N LEU A 1008 -9.60 -44.55 18.78
CA LEU A 1008 -8.25 -44.18 18.35
C LEU A 1008 -7.46 -45.45 17.98
N PRO A 1009 -6.31 -45.32 17.29
CA PRO A 1009 -5.41 -46.44 17.03
C PRO A 1009 -4.99 -47.15 18.33
N SER A 1010 -4.42 -48.35 18.23
CA SER A 1010 -3.97 -49.11 19.39
C SER A 1010 -3.06 -48.30 20.33
N ALA A 1011 -3.03 -48.70 21.60
CA ALA A 1011 -2.15 -48.06 22.60
C ALA A 1011 -0.67 -48.18 22.21
N GLU A 1012 -0.31 -49.19 21.41
CA GLU A 1012 1.05 -49.37 20.89
C GLU A 1012 1.34 -48.41 19.72
N ALA A 1013 0.40 -48.25 18.78
CA ALA A 1013 0.52 -47.29 17.69
C ALA A 1013 0.61 -45.84 18.19
N THR A 1014 -0.25 -45.46 19.14
CA THR A 1014 -0.25 -44.11 19.73
C THR A 1014 1.01 -43.79 20.54
N ARG A 1015 1.66 -44.79 21.13
CA ARG A 1015 2.97 -44.62 21.81
C ARG A 1015 4.13 -44.40 20.85
N HIS A 1016 4.02 -44.88 19.61
CA HIS A 1016 5.05 -44.66 18.58
C HIS A 1016 5.04 -43.23 18.01
N LEU A 1017 3.98 -42.45 18.27
CA LEU A 1017 3.88 -41.02 17.95
C LEU A 1017 4.65 -40.17 18.97
N THR A 1018 5.97 -40.38 19.05
CA THR A 1018 6.82 -39.83 20.13
C THR A 1018 6.99 -38.31 20.08
N ASN A 1019 6.78 -37.68 18.93
CA ASN A 1019 6.93 -36.24 18.74
C ASN A 1019 5.59 -35.48 18.72
N LEU A 1020 4.47 -36.17 18.94
CA LEU A 1020 3.14 -35.58 18.89
C LEU A 1020 2.93 -34.67 20.11
N ASN A 1021 2.90 -33.36 19.87
CA ASN A 1021 2.77 -32.34 20.90
C ASN A 1021 1.33 -31.90 21.09
N GLN A 1022 0.55 -31.88 20.00
CA GLN A 1022 -0.80 -31.34 19.97
C GLN A 1022 -1.77 -32.31 19.30
N LEU A 1023 -2.88 -32.59 19.98
CA LEU A 1023 -4.04 -33.30 19.48
C LEU A 1023 -5.28 -32.41 19.64
N VAL A 1024 -5.97 -32.14 18.55
CA VAL A 1024 -7.23 -31.40 18.53
C VAL A 1024 -8.32 -32.34 18.05
N ILE A 1025 -9.34 -32.54 18.89
CA ILE A 1025 -10.59 -33.24 18.54
C ILE A 1025 -11.68 -32.18 18.58
N ASN A 1026 -12.31 -31.91 17.44
CA ASN A 1026 -13.33 -30.87 17.30
C ASN A 1026 -14.55 -31.45 16.57
N SER A 1027 -15.76 -31.15 17.01
CA SER A 1027 -17.02 -31.64 16.43
C SER A 1027 -17.08 -33.17 16.28
N CYS A 1028 -16.44 -33.93 17.17
CA CYS A 1028 -16.41 -35.41 17.13
C CYS A 1028 -17.08 -36.02 18.37
N PRO A 1029 -18.42 -35.98 18.51
CA PRO A 1029 -19.11 -36.17 19.79
C PRO A 1029 -18.87 -37.55 20.43
N VAL A 1030 -18.87 -38.62 19.64
CA VAL A 1030 -18.69 -39.99 20.16
C VAL A 1030 -17.25 -40.24 20.62
N LEU A 1031 -16.27 -39.70 19.89
CA LEU A 1031 -14.86 -39.81 20.28
C LEU A 1031 -14.57 -38.92 21.49
N ALA A 1032 -15.10 -37.69 21.51
CA ALA A 1032 -14.93 -36.74 22.59
C ALA A 1032 -15.39 -37.32 23.94
N GLU A 1033 -16.58 -37.93 23.99
CA GLU A 1033 -17.08 -38.62 25.19
C GLU A 1033 -16.11 -39.73 25.65
N ARG A 1034 -15.61 -40.53 24.71
CA ARG A 1034 -14.71 -41.67 25.00
C ARG A 1034 -13.27 -41.24 25.32
N CYS A 1035 -12.89 -40.03 24.95
CA CYS A 1035 -11.62 -39.39 25.29
C CYS A 1035 -11.74 -38.46 26.51
N THR A 1036 -12.83 -38.52 27.30
CA THR A 1036 -12.99 -37.69 28.50
C THR A 1036 -11.85 -37.93 29.49
N LYS A 1037 -11.21 -36.83 29.95
CA LYS A 1037 -10.06 -36.88 30.85
C LYS A 1037 -10.37 -37.63 32.15
N GLY A 1038 -9.67 -38.75 32.36
CA GLY A 1038 -9.73 -39.55 33.60
C GLY A 1038 -10.87 -40.57 33.70
N SER A 1039 -11.86 -40.55 32.80
CA SER A 1039 -12.99 -41.49 32.78
C SER A 1039 -13.23 -42.16 31.43
N GLY A 1040 -12.73 -41.57 30.34
CA GLY A 1040 -12.88 -42.07 28.98
C GLY A 1040 -12.05 -43.31 28.70
N VAL A 1041 -12.64 -44.29 28.02
CA VAL A 1041 -11.99 -45.56 27.65
C VAL A 1041 -10.83 -45.40 26.65
N GLU A 1042 -10.81 -44.33 25.85
CA GLU A 1042 -9.73 -44.02 24.91
C GLU A 1042 -8.69 -43.06 25.51
N TRP A 1043 -8.99 -42.39 26.63
CA TRP A 1043 -8.09 -41.42 27.28
C TRP A 1043 -6.69 -41.97 27.58
N PRO A 1044 -6.50 -43.22 28.08
CA PRO A 1044 -5.16 -43.76 28.34
C PRO A 1044 -4.25 -43.82 27.10
N LYS A 1045 -4.82 -43.82 25.89
CA LYS A 1045 -4.07 -43.86 24.63
C LYS A 1045 -3.51 -42.48 24.21
N ILE A 1046 -4.01 -41.39 24.79
CA ILE A 1046 -3.63 -40.01 24.44
C ILE A 1046 -3.12 -39.21 25.64
N ALA A 1047 -3.17 -39.79 26.84
CA ALA A 1047 -2.75 -39.13 28.08
C ALA A 1047 -1.27 -38.72 28.11
N HIS A 1048 -0.42 -39.30 27.25
CA HIS A 1048 0.98 -38.92 27.11
C HIS A 1048 1.21 -37.71 26.20
N ILE A 1049 0.20 -37.23 25.48
CA ILE A 1049 0.29 -36.08 24.58
C ILE A 1049 0.24 -34.78 25.41
N PRO A 1050 1.19 -33.84 25.26
CA PRO A 1050 1.28 -32.63 26.08
C PRO A 1050 0.03 -31.73 26.02
N TYR A 1051 -0.50 -31.51 24.82
CA TYR A 1051 -1.65 -30.64 24.60
C TYR A 1051 -2.76 -31.42 23.89
N VAL A 1052 -3.88 -31.63 24.59
CA VAL A 1052 -5.07 -32.28 24.07
C VAL A 1052 -6.25 -31.34 24.23
N PHE A 1053 -6.82 -30.89 23.11
CA PHE A 1053 -8.05 -30.12 23.07
C PHE A 1053 -9.20 -31.00 22.57
N ILE A 1054 -10.32 -30.99 23.28
CA ILE A 1054 -11.56 -31.71 22.96
C ILE A 1054 -12.70 -30.74 23.24
N ASP A 1055 -13.61 -30.54 22.28
CA ASP A 1055 -14.74 -29.61 22.38
C ASP A 1055 -15.97 -30.16 23.13
#